data_AF-A0A7V1MNV3-F1
#
_entry.id   AF-A0A7V1MNV3-F1
#
_cell.length_a   1.000
_cell.length_b   1.000
_cell.length_c   1.000
_cell.angle_alpha   90.00
_cell.angle_beta   90.00
_cell.angle_gamma   90.00
#
_symmetry.space_group_name_H-M   'P 1'
#
loop_
_entity.id
_entity.type
_entity.pdbx_description
1 polymer ?
#
loop_
_entity_poly.entity_id
_entity_poly.type
_entity_poly.pdbx_seq_one_letter_code
_entity_poly.pdbx_strand_id
1 'polypeptide(L)'
;MTICAFGRSSTYRRRFILMKKQFKSVFIVILFVLWTAFSSTLSGAVESQSSYSEAIKEFEQFVEEQMVLDKAPGLSVGFNKGDFIWTKGFGFSDLENEVPTKPESSYRLASITKTITAIAVLQLVEAGRIDLDAEVQTYVPYFPKKKWPVTVRLLLGHLGGISHYKNYDVEGHIKVHKNTKEALAIFQDFALVVEPGTKYNYSSYGFNLLGAVIEEASGQSYGAYIKKHIFDPLGMENSRMDDPEDLISNRVSGYRLIKGEVKNSEFVDVSSRFAGGGTRSTVVDLLRYTKGIIEGKLLKTQTWKLVFTSMATRGGRFTGYGMGWSVRPWRGHFQVSHGGSQPETRTHLLIFPEENFSIAVASNLEGFNLTPYVRRLAELVLEEDFDSLAYASDTAEQVIYDYCAQVFSYGMSSLDWHGAHISKDETDLARAFSYFNKYVDKKTLKNNFKDTKKKIAYGFHPVSTQALTKVGSFMAYALKESLGEEKLQSYYQSGPLAFFRDYIEISNKWPSRKKNYRFTKSFAKLISGWEKDWKATYTDYVRNLLVTVNADFDELGPKLKKTFSGANFYPDFSRDMERVGYYYLWKDEIQNSLKIFNLNRELYPNSPLPLSNLAAAYIWTGSVEEAQKLFKKAFALNPDHPSVSLNEFRNLGRHLENAKKLKEIFALVEIALELYPKNAQFHKEVADIYLATGQKEKAGIFYKKALKLNPKLKEAKRKLEELGKEKKKLT
;
A
#
# COMPACT_ATOMS: atom_id res chain seq x y z
N MET A 1 -58.25 -10.86 -34.08
CA MET A 1 -59.49 -10.14 -34.43
C MET A 1 -60.35 -10.04 -33.18
N THR A 2 -60.84 -8.83 -32.87
CA THR A 2 -62.00 -8.51 -31.99
C THR A 2 -61.75 -8.63 -30.48
N ILE A 3 -61.44 -7.56 -29.74
CA ILE A 3 -62.25 -6.41 -29.22
C ILE A 3 -62.95 -6.73 -27.87
N CYS A 4 -62.61 -5.91 -26.86
CA CYS A 4 -63.41 -5.17 -25.85
C CYS A 4 -64.81 -5.71 -25.43
N ALA A 5 -65.44 -5.44 -24.28
CA ALA A 5 -65.27 -4.53 -23.15
C ALA A 5 -66.54 -4.66 -22.26
N PHE A 6 -66.40 -4.40 -20.95
CA PHE A 6 -67.34 -3.72 -20.04
C PHE A 6 -68.71 -4.30 -19.60
N GLY A 7 -69.00 -4.09 -18.29
CA GLY A 7 -70.35 -3.85 -17.72
C GLY A 7 -70.70 -4.73 -16.51
N ARG A 8 -70.62 -4.24 -15.26
CA ARG A 8 -71.74 -3.72 -14.38
C ARG A 8 -72.85 -4.76 -14.11
N SER A 9 -73.45 -4.97 -12.94
CA SER A 9 -73.52 -4.29 -11.63
C SER A 9 -74.33 -5.12 -10.62
N SER A 10 -74.03 -4.94 -9.33
CA SER A 10 -74.91 -4.93 -8.13
C SER A 10 -76.12 -5.88 -7.97
N THR A 11 -76.12 -6.62 -6.85
CA THR A 11 -77.06 -6.56 -5.68
C THR A 11 -76.78 -7.82 -4.84
N TYR A 12 -76.44 -7.75 -3.56
CA TYR A 12 -77.39 -7.63 -2.46
C TYR A 12 -76.65 -7.19 -1.19
N ARG A 13 -77.22 -6.22 -0.47
CA ARG A 13 -76.73 -5.72 0.82
C ARG A 13 -77.85 -5.90 1.86
N ARG A 14 -77.44 -6.35 3.04
CA ARG A 14 -78.09 -6.26 4.37
C ARG A 14 -79.00 -7.43 4.80
N ARG A 15 -78.43 -8.30 5.63
CA ARG A 15 -78.80 -8.34 7.06
C ARG A 15 -77.51 -8.30 7.88
N PHE A 16 -77.47 -7.32 8.77
CA PHE A 16 -76.35 -6.90 9.60
C PHE A 16 -76.89 -6.86 11.04
N ILE A 17 -76.02 -7.07 12.03
CA ILE A 17 -76.21 -6.70 13.45
C ILE A 17 -76.86 -7.77 14.31
N LEU A 18 -76.05 -8.73 14.80
CA LEU A 18 -76.12 -9.32 16.15
C LEU A 18 -74.95 -10.29 16.36
N MET A 19 -73.70 -9.80 16.35
CA MET A 19 -72.53 -10.53 16.89
C MET A 19 -71.29 -9.62 17.04
N LYS A 20 -71.49 -8.30 17.08
CA LYS A 20 -70.42 -7.29 16.98
C LYS A 20 -69.75 -6.90 18.30
N LYS A 21 -70.04 -7.56 19.43
CA LYS A 21 -69.47 -7.22 20.74
C LYS A 21 -68.56 -8.25 21.38
N GLN A 22 -68.53 -9.52 20.93
CA GLN A 22 -67.57 -10.51 21.45
C GLN A 22 -66.35 -10.71 20.54
N PHE A 23 -66.45 -10.41 19.24
CA PHE A 23 -65.30 -10.49 18.34
C PHE A 23 -64.34 -9.30 18.44
N LYS A 24 -64.77 -8.11 18.89
CA LYS A 24 -63.84 -6.98 19.04
C LYS A 24 -62.85 -7.19 20.17
N SER A 25 -63.24 -7.81 21.28
CA SER A 25 -62.34 -8.04 22.41
C SER A 25 -61.34 -9.16 22.13
N VAL A 26 -61.75 -10.22 21.41
CA VAL A 26 -60.83 -11.32 21.03
C VAL A 26 -59.90 -10.90 19.88
N PHE A 27 -60.35 -10.09 18.92
CA PHE A 27 -59.47 -9.58 17.86
C PHE A 27 -58.47 -8.53 18.39
N ILE A 28 -58.86 -7.70 19.38
CA ILE A 28 -57.94 -6.77 20.03
C ILE A 28 -56.92 -7.53 20.87
N VAL A 29 -57.30 -8.58 21.62
CA VAL A 29 -56.33 -9.40 22.39
C VAL A 29 -55.42 -10.22 21.47
N ILE A 30 -55.90 -10.75 20.34
CA ILE A 30 -55.05 -11.46 19.37
C ILE A 30 -54.13 -10.49 18.61
N LEU A 31 -54.59 -9.27 18.27
CA LEU A 31 -53.71 -8.23 17.73
C LEU A 31 -52.73 -7.71 18.78
N PHE A 32 -53.08 -7.66 20.07
CA PHE A 32 -52.16 -7.25 21.13
C PHE A 32 -51.16 -8.34 21.48
N VAL A 33 -51.53 -9.63 21.43
CA VAL A 33 -50.62 -10.78 21.61
C VAL A 33 -49.74 -10.99 20.38
N LEU A 34 -50.26 -10.75 19.17
CA LEU A 34 -49.42 -10.67 17.96
C LEU A 34 -48.54 -9.43 17.99
N TRP A 35 -48.98 -8.29 18.52
CA TRP A 35 -48.14 -7.10 18.64
C TRP A 35 -47.10 -7.26 19.75
N THR A 36 -47.38 -7.90 20.89
CA THR A 36 -46.38 -8.19 21.92
C THR A 36 -45.45 -9.34 21.52
N ALA A 37 -45.89 -10.30 20.71
CA ALA A 37 -45.02 -11.33 20.11
C ALA A 37 -44.18 -10.77 18.95
N PHE A 38 -44.70 -9.81 18.18
CA PHE A 38 -43.92 -9.11 17.14
C PHE A 38 -42.98 -8.06 17.76
N SER A 39 -43.36 -7.43 18.88
CA SER A 39 -42.53 -6.50 19.64
C SER A 39 -41.47 -7.22 20.49
N SER A 40 -41.70 -8.45 20.96
CA SER A 40 -40.66 -9.24 21.62
C SER A 40 -39.68 -9.89 20.65
N THR A 41 -40.02 -10.01 19.36
CA THR A 41 -39.06 -10.28 18.28
C THR A 41 -38.42 -9.03 17.68
N LEU A 42 -39.05 -7.85 17.78
CA LEU A 42 -38.45 -6.57 17.37
C LEU A 42 -37.59 -5.91 18.44
N SER A 43 -37.73 -6.27 19.72
CA SER A 43 -36.82 -5.82 20.79
C SER A 43 -35.47 -6.55 20.78
N GLY A 44 -35.29 -7.57 19.93
CA GLY A 44 -33.97 -8.12 19.58
C GLY A 44 -33.35 -7.47 18.33
N ALA A 45 -34.09 -6.60 17.65
CA ALA A 45 -33.68 -5.88 16.43
C ALA A 45 -33.51 -4.37 16.66
N VAL A 46 -33.51 -3.93 17.92
CA VAL A 46 -32.98 -2.61 18.31
C VAL A 46 -31.47 -2.75 18.35
N GLU A 47 -30.84 -2.30 17.25
CA GLU A 47 -29.44 -1.87 17.20
C GLU A 47 -28.46 -2.71 18.03
N SER A 48 -28.10 -3.88 17.49
CA SER A 48 -26.65 -4.08 17.32
C SER A 48 -26.19 -2.96 16.39
N GLN A 49 -25.92 -1.80 16.98
CA GLN A 49 -25.01 -0.84 16.40
C GLN A 49 -23.79 -1.67 16.04
N SER A 50 -23.57 -1.94 14.75
CA SER A 50 -22.51 -2.87 14.34
C SER A 50 -21.23 -2.41 15.04
N SER A 51 -20.39 -3.32 15.53
CA SER A 51 -19.16 -2.97 16.26
C SER A 51 -18.27 -1.96 15.53
N TYR A 52 -18.52 -1.72 14.24
CA TYR A 52 -17.80 -0.79 13.38
C TYR A 52 -18.64 0.39 12.88
N SER A 53 -19.84 0.69 13.42
CA SER A 53 -20.73 1.70 12.80
C SER A 53 -20.13 3.11 12.84
N GLU A 54 -19.50 3.49 13.95
CA GLU A 54 -18.86 4.81 14.07
C GLU A 54 -17.62 4.90 13.17
N ALA A 55 -16.78 3.87 13.18
CA ALA A 55 -15.65 3.72 12.28
C ALA A 55 -16.06 3.82 10.80
N ILE A 56 -17.15 3.17 10.40
CA ILE A 56 -17.70 3.25 9.04
C ILE A 56 -18.14 4.67 8.73
N LYS A 57 -18.89 5.32 9.61
CA LYS A 57 -19.38 6.69 9.40
C LYS A 57 -18.24 7.69 9.26
N GLU A 58 -17.23 7.61 10.13
CA GLU A 58 -16.04 8.45 10.06
C GLU A 58 -15.21 8.20 8.79
N PHE A 59 -15.14 6.94 8.36
CA PHE A 59 -14.49 6.57 7.10
C PHE A 59 -15.25 7.11 5.88
N GLU A 60 -16.58 7.00 5.86
CA GLU A 60 -17.42 7.51 4.77
C GLU A 60 -17.24 9.01 4.59
N GLN A 61 -17.27 9.79 5.68
CA GLN A 61 -17.00 11.22 5.64
C GLN A 61 -15.60 11.52 5.08
N PHE A 62 -14.58 10.80 5.55
CA PHE A 62 -13.21 10.94 5.03
C PHE A 62 -13.16 10.67 3.50
N VAL A 63 -13.84 9.63 3.02
CA VAL A 63 -13.85 9.27 1.59
C VAL A 63 -14.44 10.40 0.77
N GLU A 64 -15.58 10.95 1.18
CA GLU A 64 -16.28 12.04 0.49
C GLU A 64 -15.39 13.29 0.36
N GLU A 65 -14.71 13.69 1.45
CA GLU A 65 -13.81 14.83 1.44
C GLU A 65 -12.54 14.58 0.60
N GLN A 66 -11.94 13.40 0.75
CA GLN A 66 -10.67 13.05 0.09
C GLN A 66 -10.86 12.86 -1.42
N MET A 67 -11.96 12.26 -1.87
CA MET A 67 -12.24 12.07 -3.30
C MET A 67 -12.37 13.39 -4.07
N VAL A 68 -12.87 14.45 -3.43
CA VAL A 68 -12.93 15.80 -4.04
C VAL A 68 -11.54 16.33 -4.33
N LEU A 69 -10.59 16.15 -3.40
CA LEU A 69 -9.20 16.60 -3.55
C LEU A 69 -8.48 15.81 -4.64
N ASP A 70 -8.69 14.50 -4.64
CA ASP A 70 -8.05 13.60 -5.57
C ASP A 70 -8.69 13.61 -6.97
N LYS A 71 -9.83 14.31 -7.11
CA LYS A 71 -10.66 14.34 -8.33
C LYS A 71 -11.01 12.93 -8.82
N ALA A 72 -11.28 12.03 -7.87
CA ALA A 72 -11.60 10.64 -8.15
C ALA A 72 -13.07 10.51 -8.61
N PRO A 73 -13.35 10.03 -9.84
CA PRO A 73 -14.71 9.89 -10.32
C PRO A 73 -15.50 8.83 -9.53
N GLY A 74 -14.94 7.63 -9.35
CA GLY A 74 -15.58 6.53 -8.65
C GLY A 74 -14.62 5.66 -7.85
N LEU A 75 -15.14 5.13 -6.74
CA LEU A 75 -14.42 4.27 -5.79
C LEU A 75 -15.37 3.24 -5.19
N SER A 76 -15.00 1.96 -5.24
CA SER A 76 -15.61 0.91 -4.43
C SER A 76 -14.62 0.49 -3.35
N VAL A 77 -15.11 0.30 -2.14
CA VAL A 77 -14.30 -0.07 -0.97
C VAL A 77 -15.07 -1.03 -0.07
N GLY A 78 -14.35 -1.92 0.58
CA GLY A 78 -14.92 -2.79 1.60
C GLY A 78 -13.87 -3.49 2.42
N PHE A 79 -14.32 -4.06 3.55
CA PHE A 79 -13.50 -4.88 4.42
C PHE A 79 -14.29 -6.05 4.99
N ASN A 80 -13.57 -7.06 5.45
CA ASN A 80 -14.13 -8.10 6.31
C ASN A 80 -13.30 -8.23 7.59
N LYS A 81 -13.96 -8.44 8.73
CA LYS A 81 -13.35 -8.71 10.03
C LYS A 81 -14.08 -9.87 10.70
N GLY A 82 -13.46 -11.05 10.76
CA GLY A 82 -14.16 -12.29 11.08
C GLY A 82 -15.32 -12.52 10.09
N ASP A 83 -16.54 -12.58 10.59
CA ASP A 83 -17.75 -12.74 9.77
C ASP A 83 -18.42 -11.42 9.36
N PHE A 84 -18.00 -10.30 9.93
CA PHE A 84 -18.52 -9.00 9.53
C PHE A 84 -17.95 -8.61 8.16
N ILE A 85 -18.83 -8.15 7.25
CA ILE A 85 -18.45 -7.66 5.92
C ILE A 85 -19.16 -6.33 5.70
N TRP A 86 -18.41 -5.32 5.27
CA TRP A 86 -18.96 -4.04 4.82
C TRP A 86 -18.39 -3.68 3.46
N THR A 87 -19.23 -3.14 2.58
CA THR A 87 -18.86 -2.67 1.25
C THR A 87 -19.69 -1.46 0.85
N LYS A 88 -19.08 -0.46 0.20
CA LYS A 88 -19.75 0.72 -0.33
C LYS A 88 -19.13 1.21 -1.63
N GLY A 89 -19.95 1.80 -2.49
CA GLY A 89 -19.55 2.53 -3.68
C GLY A 89 -19.71 4.04 -3.47
N PHE A 90 -18.77 4.83 -3.99
CA PHE A 90 -18.73 6.29 -3.90
C PHE A 90 -18.52 6.88 -5.30
N GLY A 91 -19.12 8.05 -5.54
CA GLY A 91 -19.07 8.75 -6.82
C GLY A 91 -19.70 7.94 -7.96
N PHE A 92 -19.10 8.00 -9.14
CA PHE A 92 -19.67 7.51 -10.39
C PHE A 92 -18.78 6.45 -11.07
N SER A 93 -19.41 5.32 -11.42
CA SER A 93 -18.79 4.28 -12.25
C SER A 93 -18.71 4.73 -13.71
N ASP A 94 -19.63 5.60 -14.11
CA ASP A 94 -19.62 6.38 -15.35
C ASP A 94 -19.96 7.83 -15.01
N LEU A 95 -18.96 8.70 -15.07
CA LEU A 95 -19.07 10.12 -14.80
C LEU A 95 -19.87 10.86 -15.88
N GLU A 96 -19.78 10.45 -17.15
CA GLU A 96 -20.42 11.14 -18.27
C GLU A 96 -21.95 10.97 -18.23
N ASN A 97 -22.41 9.82 -17.74
CA ASN A 97 -23.81 9.45 -17.62
C ASN A 97 -24.32 9.46 -16.18
N GLU A 98 -23.50 9.93 -15.23
CA GLU A 98 -23.79 10.00 -13.79
C GLU A 98 -24.28 8.65 -13.20
N VAL A 99 -23.74 7.54 -13.68
CA VAL A 99 -24.09 6.20 -13.18
C VAL A 99 -23.38 5.99 -11.84
N PRO A 100 -24.11 5.81 -10.72
CA PRO A 100 -23.49 5.69 -9.41
C PRO A 100 -22.60 4.45 -9.32
N THR A 101 -21.46 4.59 -8.65
CA THR A 101 -20.60 3.46 -8.30
C THR A 101 -21.30 2.54 -7.30
N LYS A 102 -21.16 1.23 -7.48
CA LYS A 102 -21.70 0.21 -6.57
C LYS A 102 -20.58 -0.69 -6.04
N PRO A 103 -20.76 -1.37 -4.90
CA PRO A 103 -19.85 -2.44 -4.48
C PRO A 103 -19.60 -3.51 -5.56
N GLU A 104 -20.61 -3.77 -6.40
CA GLU A 104 -20.60 -4.72 -7.52
C GLU A 104 -20.11 -4.11 -8.84
N SER A 105 -19.62 -2.87 -8.84
CA SER A 105 -18.95 -2.29 -10.01
C SER A 105 -17.73 -3.13 -10.41
N SER A 106 -17.61 -3.44 -11.69
CA SER A 106 -16.60 -4.36 -12.23
C SER A 106 -15.36 -3.60 -12.68
N TYR A 107 -14.28 -3.79 -11.93
CA TYR A 107 -12.99 -3.18 -12.19
C TYR A 107 -12.02 -4.19 -12.74
N ARG A 108 -11.17 -3.72 -13.63
CA ARG A 108 -9.90 -4.34 -13.95
C ARG A 108 -9.08 -4.54 -12.66
N LEU A 109 -8.61 -5.75 -12.39
CA LEU A 109 -7.81 -6.03 -11.19
C LEU A 109 -6.36 -5.60 -11.31
N ALA A 110 -5.87 -5.48 -12.54
CA ALA A 110 -4.47 -5.22 -12.82
C ALA A 110 -3.60 -6.21 -12.04
N SER A 111 -2.49 -5.76 -11.48
CA SER A 111 -1.53 -6.65 -10.82
C SER A 111 -2.04 -7.45 -9.61
N ILE A 112 -3.24 -7.22 -9.06
CA ILE A 112 -3.86 -8.18 -8.13
C ILE A 112 -4.00 -9.57 -8.80
N THR A 113 -4.17 -9.63 -10.12
CA THR A 113 -4.16 -10.87 -10.93
C THR A 113 -2.97 -11.78 -10.63
N LYS A 114 -1.80 -11.21 -10.30
CA LYS A 114 -0.59 -11.98 -9.98
C LYS A 114 -0.77 -12.87 -8.76
N THR A 115 -1.55 -12.42 -7.79
CA THR A 115 -1.85 -13.21 -6.58
C THR A 115 -2.65 -14.47 -6.94
N ILE A 116 -3.60 -14.34 -7.87
CA ILE A 116 -4.44 -15.42 -8.40
C ILE A 116 -3.59 -16.40 -9.24
N THR A 117 -2.73 -15.86 -10.12
CA THR A 117 -1.77 -16.66 -10.90
C THR A 117 -0.82 -17.44 -9.99
N ALA A 118 -0.31 -16.82 -8.92
CA ALA A 118 0.56 -17.51 -7.98
C ALA A 118 -0.16 -18.69 -7.33
N ILE A 119 -1.38 -18.50 -6.82
CA ILE A 119 -2.16 -19.59 -6.23
C ILE A 119 -2.37 -20.73 -7.22
N ALA A 120 -2.71 -20.44 -8.48
CA ALA A 120 -2.87 -21.46 -9.52
C ALA A 120 -1.59 -22.28 -9.76
N VAL A 121 -0.43 -21.61 -9.81
CA VAL A 121 0.87 -22.30 -9.88
C VAL A 121 1.06 -23.21 -8.66
N LEU A 122 0.77 -22.71 -7.45
CA LEU A 122 0.96 -23.48 -6.22
C LEU A 122 -0.04 -24.64 -6.07
N GLN A 123 -1.26 -24.53 -6.59
CA GLN A 123 -2.20 -25.65 -6.69
C GLN A 123 -1.64 -26.77 -7.59
N LEU A 124 -1.03 -26.40 -8.72
CA LEU A 124 -0.37 -27.36 -9.61
C LEU A 124 0.91 -27.95 -9.00
N VAL A 125 1.62 -27.21 -8.14
CA VAL A 125 2.73 -27.73 -7.33
C VAL A 125 2.22 -28.79 -6.34
N GLU A 126 1.15 -28.50 -5.61
CA GLU A 126 0.55 -29.47 -4.68
C GLU A 126 0.03 -30.73 -5.39
N ALA A 127 -0.41 -30.60 -6.63
CA ALA A 127 -0.83 -31.70 -7.50
C ALA A 127 0.35 -32.45 -8.14
N GLY A 128 1.61 -32.06 -7.87
CA GLY A 128 2.80 -32.68 -8.44
C GLY A 128 2.99 -32.42 -9.95
N ARG A 129 2.27 -31.44 -10.51
CA ARG A 129 2.32 -31.08 -11.94
C ARG A 129 3.34 -29.99 -12.25
N ILE A 130 3.72 -29.20 -11.25
CA ILE A 130 4.79 -28.19 -11.35
C ILE A 130 5.84 -28.44 -10.27
N ASP A 131 7.11 -28.43 -10.66
CA ASP A 131 8.26 -28.28 -9.79
C ASP A 131 8.66 -26.80 -9.80
N LEU A 132 8.73 -26.21 -8.61
CA LEU A 132 9.12 -24.81 -8.42
C LEU A 132 10.54 -24.51 -8.90
N ASP A 133 11.44 -25.48 -8.80
CA ASP A 133 12.85 -25.31 -9.13
C ASP A 133 13.20 -25.77 -10.55
N ALA A 134 12.24 -26.31 -11.29
CA ALA A 134 12.38 -26.59 -12.70
C ALA A 134 12.49 -25.30 -13.53
N GLU A 135 13.28 -25.38 -14.61
CA GLU A 135 13.31 -24.33 -15.62
C GLU A 135 11.95 -24.23 -16.32
N VAL A 136 11.55 -23.00 -16.67
CA VAL A 136 10.26 -22.76 -17.34
C VAL A 136 10.11 -23.49 -18.67
N GLN A 137 11.20 -23.78 -19.36
CA GLN A 137 11.19 -24.53 -20.63
C GLN A 137 10.78 -26.00 -20.47
N THR A 138 10.80 -26.55 -19.25
CA THR A 138 10.23 -27.87 -18.96
C THR A 138 8.73 -27.90 -19.26
N TYR A 139 8.04 -26.78 -19.05
CA TYR A 139 6.60 -26.63 -19.29
C TYR A 139 6.31 -25.92 -20.61
N VAL A 140 7.10 -24.89 -20.93
CA VAL A 140 6.89 -24.01 -22.08
C VAL A 140 8.07 -24.19 -23.06
N PRO A 141 8.19 -25.32 -23.78
CA PRO A 141 9.37 -25.63 -24.59
C PRO A 141 9.58 -24.66 -25.76
N TYR A 142 8.52 -23.94 -26.16
CA TYR A 142 8.59 -22.90 -27.18
C TYR A 142 9.08 -21.54 -26.65
N PHE A 143 9.21 -21.36 -25.33
CA PHE A 143 9.88 -20.17 -24.78
C PHE A 143 11.40 -20.34 -24.90
N PRO A 144 12.14 -19.41 -25.53
CA PRO A 144 13.53 -19.62 -25.87
C PRO A 144 14.41 -19.75 -24.63
N LYS A 145 15.41 -20.63 -24.71
CA LYS A 145 16.46 -20.75 -23.68
C LYS A 145 17.19 -19.41 -23.53
N LYS A 146 17.42 -19.03 -22.27
CA LYS A 146 18.08 -17.76 -21.90
C LYS A 146 19.53 -18.01 -21.51
N LYS A 147 20.30 -16.93 -21.41
CA LYS A 147 21.71 -16.96 -20.95
C LYS A 147 21.87 -17.67 -19.60
N TRP A 148 20.90 -17.51 -18.70
CA TRP A 148 20.87 -18.15 -17.40
C TRP A 148 19.53 -18.87 -17.22
N PRO A 149 19.48 -19.98 -16.47
CA PRO A 149 18.24 -20.69 -16.19
C PRO A 149 17.25 -19.82 -15.42
N VAL A 150 15.98 -19.86 -15.83
CA VAL A 150 14.88 -19.15 -15.17
C VAL A 150 13.90 -20.20 -14.66
N THR A 151 13.71 -20.26 -13.34
CA THR A 151 12.82 -21.23 -12.70
C THR A 151 11.46 -20.62 -12.38
N VAL A 152 10.46 -21.48 -12.20
CA VAL A 152 9.10 -21.08 -11.78
C VAL A 152 9.14 -20.29 -10.46
N ARG A 153 9.90 -20.76 -9.47
CA ARG A 153 10.10 -20.10 -8.17
C ARG A 153 10.62 -18.68 -8.33
N LEU A 154 11.63 -18.48 -9.17
CA LEU A 154 12.22 -17.16 -9.37
C LEU A 154 11.24 -16.19 -10.06
N LEU A 155 10.35 -16.68 -10.93
CA LEU A 155 9.32 -15.83 -11.53
C LEU A 155 8.28 -15.37 -10.50
N LEU A 156 7.81 -16.28 -9.64
CA LEU A 156 6.84 -15.98 -8.58
C LEU A 156 7.31 -14.86 -7.63
N GLY A 157 8.62 -14.78 -7.40
CA GLY A 157 9.25 -13.77 -6.55
C GLY A 157 9.84 -12.55 -7.26
N HIS A 158 9.59 -12.36 -8.57
CA HIS A 158 10.23 -11.31 -9.38
C HIS A 158 11.77 -11.34 -9.33
N LEU A 159 12.35 -12.53 -9.25
CA LEU A 159 13.78 -12.79 -9.26
C LEU A 159 14.25 -13.47 -10.55
N GLY A 160 13.36 -13.74 -11.51
CA GLY A 160 13.70 -14.46 -12.75
C GLY A 160 14.45 -13.65 -13.82
N GLY A 161 14.66 -12.35 -13.62
CA GLY A 161 15.40 -11.49 -14.56
C GLY A 161 14.69 -11.20 -15.90
N ILE A 162 13.46 -11.69 -16.09
CA ILE A 162 12.59 -11.35 -17.22
C ILE A 162 12.33 -9.84 -17.20
N SER A 163 12.46 -9.20 -18.36
CA SER A 163 12.19 -7.77 -18.51
C SER A 163 10.74 -7.46 -18.13
N HIS A 164 10.47 -6.24 -17.67
CA HIS A 164 9.11 -5.73 -17.70
C HIS A 164 8.84 -5.17 -19.11
N TYR A 165 8.29 -3.97 -19.23
CA TYR A 165 8.18 -3.28 -20.51
C TYR A 165 9.52 -2.63 -20.89
N LYS A 166 9.93 -2.76 -22.17
CA LYS A 166 11.02 -1.98 -22.75
C LYS A 166 10.54 -0.62 -23.27
N ASN A 167 9.31 -0.58 -23.78
CA ASN A 167 8.64 0.62 -24.24
C ASN A 167 7.16 0.57 -23.84
N TYR A 168 6.85 1.13 -22.67
CA TYR A 168 5.50 1.10 -22.13
C TYR A 168 4.48 1.77 -23.07
N ASP A 169 4.85 2.82 -23.80
CA ASP A 169 3.92 3.53 -24.68
C ASP A 169 3.41 2.66 -25.85
N VAL A 170 4.10 1.56 -26.15
CA VAL A 170 3.68 0.57 -27.16
C VAL A 170 3.13 -0.68 -26.49
N GLU A 171 3.92 -1.29 -25.61
CA GLU A 171 3.60 -2.56 -24.97
C GLU A 171 2.49 -2.44 -23.91
N GLY A 172 2.34 -1.25 -23.35
CA GLY A 172 1.33 -0.84 -22.38
C GLY A 172 -0.04 -0.58 -22.99
N HIS A 173 -0.10 -0.27 -24.29
CA HIS A 173 -1.26 0.30 -25.00
C HIS A 173 -1.70 -0.54 -26.22
N ILE A 174 -1.54 -1.86 -26.13
CA ILE A 174 -1.98 -2.80 -27.18
C ILE A 174 -3.51 -2.73 -27.33
N LYS A 175 -4.01 -2.71 -28.57
CA LYS A 175 -5.44 -2.61 -28.91
C LYS A 175 -6.00 -3.84 -29.61
N VAL A 176 -5.14 -4.83 -29.86
CA VAL A 176 -5.48 -6.05 -30.58
C VAL A 176 -5.38 -7.20 -29.62
N HIS A 177 -6.40 -8.06 -29.63
CA HIS A 177 -6.43 -9.29 -28.84
C HIS A 177 -5.16 -10.14 -29.08
N LYS A 178 -4.70 -10.80 -28.02
CA LYS A 178 -3.55 -11.71 -28.01
C LYS A 178 -3.90 -12.98 -27.28
N ASN A 179 -3.72 -14.12 -27.93
CA ASN A 179 -3.65 -15.39 -27.23
C ASN A 179 -2.32 -15.51 -26.45
N THR A 180 -2.17 -16.56 -25.64
CA THR A 180 -0.99 -16.80 -24.80
C THR A 180 0.33 -16.74 -25.59
N LYS A 181 0.43 -17.42 -26.73
CA LYS A 181 1.67 -17.46 -27.52
C LYS A 181 2.00 -16.10 -28.12
N GLU A 182 0.99 -15.38 -28.61
CA GLU A 182 1.17 -14.01 -29.13
C GLU A 182 1.57 -13.03 -28.02
N ALA A 183 1.02 -13.18 -26.82
CA ALA A 183 1.40 -12.39 -25.65
C ALA A 183 2.86 -12.65 -25.22
N LEU A 184 3.31 -13.91 -25.27
CA LEU A 184 4.71 -14.26 -25.02
C LEU A 184 5.64 -13.73 -26.13
N ALA A 185 5.21 -13.75 -27.38
CA ALA A 185 5.99 -13.29 -28.52
C ALA A 185 6.45 -11.82 -28.41
N ILE A 186 5.73 -10.99 -27.64
CA ILE A 186 6.10 -9.60 -27.38
C ILE A 186 7.49 -9.50 -26.71
N PHE A 187 7.81 -10.43 -25.80
CA PHE A 187 9.01 -10.33 -24.97
C PHE A 187 9.92 -11.56 -25.00
N GLN A 188 9.51 -12.65 -25.68
CA GLN A 188 10.26 -13.90 -25.66
C GLN A 188 11.69 -13.74 -26.17
N ASP A 189 12.00 -12.79 -27.05
CA ASP A 189 13.36 -12.57 -27.56
C ASP A 189 14.15 -11.52 -26.76
N PHE A 190 13.57 -11.00 -25.68
CA PHE A 190 14.26 -10.04 -24.83
C PHE A 190 15.34 -10.75 -24.01
N ALA A 191 16.53 -10.17 -23.98
CA ALA A 191 17.56 -10.57 -23.04
C ALA A 191 17.10 -10.36 -21.59
N LEU A 192 17.56 -11.21 -20.68
CA LEU A 192 17.37 -11.01 -19.25
C LEU A 192 18.02 -9.69 -18.84
N VAL A 193 17.32 -8.88 -18.04
CA VAL A 193 17.81 -7.57 -17.60
C VAL A 193 18.80 -7.70 -16.44
N VAL A 194 18.79 -8.85 -15.77
CA VAL A 194 19.69 -9.20 -14.67
C VAL A 194 19.79 -10.72 -14.55
N GLU A 195 20.89 -11.21 -13.98
CA GLU A 195 21.03 -12.63 -13.67
C GLU A 195 19.97 -13.09 -12.65
N PRO A 196 19.23 -14.18 -12.91
CA PRO A 196 18.19 -14.67 -12.02
C PRO A 196 18.66 -14.91 -10.58
N GLY A 197 17.86 -14.51 -9.61
CA GLY A 197 18.16 -14.60 -8.17
C GLY A 197 19.04 -13.48 -7.62
N THR A 198 19.72 -12.67 -8.45
CA THR A 198 20.69 -11.67 -7.95
C THR A 198 20.07 -10.33 -7.59
N LYS A 199 18.93 -9.96 -8.19
CA LYS A 199 18.24 -8.69 -7.96
C LYS A 199 16.73 -8.84 -8.14
N TYR A 200 15.96 -8.21 -7.26
CA TYR A 200 14.52 -8.03 -7.44
C TYR A 200 14.23 -7.14 -8.66
N ASN A 201 13.43 -7.64 -9.59
CA ASN A 201 12.98 -6.93 -10.76
C ASN A 201 11.52 -7.28 -11.06
N TYR A 202 10.62 -6.40 -10.63
CA TYR A 202 9.19 -6.53 -10.92
C TYR A 202 8.95 -6.70 -12.42
N SER A 203 8.19 -7.73 -12.81
CA SER A 203 7.88 -8.01 -14.20
C SER A 203 6.51 -8.66 -14.35
N SER A 204 5.61 -7.98 -15.06
CA SER A 204 4.33 -8.56 -15.48
C SER A 204 4.52 -9.64 -16.56
N TYR A 205 5.55 -9.54 -17.39
CA TYR A 205 5.88 -10.59 -18.38
C TYR A 205 6.37 -11.88 -17.73
N GLY A 206 7.07 -11.78 -16.60
CA GLY A 206 7.39 -12.96 -15.79
C GLY A 206 6.14 -13.71 -15.34
N PHE A 207 5.06 -12.99 -14.99
CA PHE A 207 3.78 -13.60 -14.63
C PHE A 207 2.96 -14.09 -15.83
N ASN A 208 3.06 -13.45 -17.00
CA ASN A 208 2.51 -14.03 -18.24
C ASN A 208 3.16 -15.37 -18.59
N LEU A 209 4.48 -15.50 -18.38
CA LEU A 209 5.17 -16.76 -18.57
C LEU A 209 4.69 -17.83 -17.59
N LEU A 210 4.40 -17.46 -16.33
CA LEU A 210 3.71 -18.36 -15.38
C LEU A 210 2.31 -18.73 -15.85
N GLY A 211 1.59 -17.82 -16.51
CA GLY A 211 0.31 -18.10 -17.16
C GLY A 211 0.41 -19.21 -18.20
N ALA A 212 1.42 -19.16 -19.08
CA ALA A 212 1.68 -20.23 -20.05
C ALA A 212 2.11 -21.54 -19.37
N VAL A 213 2.91 -21.46 -18.30
CA VAL A 213 3.24 -22.65 -17.48
C VAL A 213 1.96 -23.31 -16.92
N ILE A 214 0.99 -22.53 -16.43
CA ILE A 214 -0.30 -23.06 -15.97
C ILE A 214 -1.03 -23.76 -17.11
N GLU A 215 -1.10 -23.16 -18.30
CA GLU A 215 -1.81 -23.77 -19.44
C GLU A 215 -1.21 -25.11 -19.84
N GLU A 216 0.10 -25.15 -20.06
CA GLU A 216 0.81 -26.36 -20.48
C GLU A 216 0.81 -27.43 -19.39
N ALA A 217 1.08 -27.02 -18.14
CA ALA A 217 1.10 -27.95 -17.03
C ALA A 217 -0.29 -28.49 -16.70
N SER A 218 -1.38 -27.73 -16.93
CA SER A 218 -2.74 -28.11 -16.58
C SER A 218 -3.54 -28.77 -17.70
N GLY A 219 -3.24 -28.46 -18.97
CA GLY A 219 -4.03 -28.82 -20.15
C GLY A 219 -5.30 -27.98 -20.34
N GLN A 220 -5.48 -26.90 -19.57
CA GLN A 220 -6.62 -25.98 -19.63
C GLN A 220 -6.14 -24.59 -20.05
N SER A 221 -7.00 -23.78 -20.69
CA SER A 221 -6.68 -22.36 -20.85
C SER A 221 -6.57 -21.69 -19.48
N TYR A 222 -5.78 -20.61 -19.38
CA TYR A 222 -5.53 -19.93 -18.12
C TYR A 222 -6.84 -19.50 -17.46
N GLY A 223 -7.72 -18.82 -18.21
CA GLY A 223 -9.02 -18.37 -17.71
C GLY A 223 -9.91 -19.51 -17.23
N ALA A 224 -9.93 -20.66 -17.94
CA ALA A 224 -10.71 -21.82 -17.54
C ALA A 224 -10.19 -22.43 -16.23
N TYR A 225 -8.87 -22.55 -16.09
CA TYR A 225 -8.25 -23.06 -14.87
C TYR A 225 -8.58 -22.14 -13.67
N ILE A 226 -8.35 -20.83 -13.80
CA ILE A 226 -8.62 -19.86 -12.73
C ILE A 226 -10.08 -19.89 -12.32
N LYS A 227 -11.01 -19.89 -13.28
CA LYS A 227 -12.45 -19.94 -12.99
C LYS A 227 -12.79 -21.19 -12.18
N LYS A 228 -12.41 -22.37 -12.68
CA LYS A 228 -12.77 -23.66 -12.08
C LYS A 228 -12.13 -23.90 -10.71
N HIS A 229 -10.88 -23.48 -10.52
CA HIS A 229 -10.09 -23.87 -9.34
C HIS A 229 -9.95 -22.76 -8.28
N ILE A 230 -10.36 -21.52 -8.59
CA ILE A 230 -10.28 -20.39 -7.66
C ILE A 230 -11.60 -19.64 -7.57
N PHE A 231 -12.18 -19.17 -8.69
CA PHE A 231 -13.38 -18.33 -8.62
C PHE A 231 -14.63 -19.10 -8.21
N ASP A 232 -14.90 -20.25 -8.86
CA ASP A 232 -16.09 -21.05 -8.56
C ASP A 232 -16.09 -21.60 -7.12
N PRO A 233 -14.98 -22.17 -6.59
CA PRO A 233 -14.94 -22.63 -5.19
C PRO A 233 -15.13 -21.54 -4.14
N LEU A 234 -14.88 -20.28 -4.50
CA LEU A 234 -15.03 -19.12 -3.61
C LEU A 234 -16.32 -18.33 -3.86
N GLY A 235 -17.14 -18.74 -4.82
CA GLY A 235 -18.37 -18.01 -5.19
C GLY A 235 -18.09 -16.61 -5.77
N MET A 236 -16.98 -16.44 -6.49
CA MET A 236 -16.59 -15.18 -7.13
C MET A 236 -17.25 -15.05 -8.52
N GLU A 237 -18.58 -14.97 -8.54
CA GLU A 237 -19.41 -15.03 -9.76
C GLU A 237 -19.23 -13.85 -10.72
N ASN A 238 -18.72 -12.72 -10.24
CA ASN A 238 -18.47 -11.51 -11.03
C ASN A 238 -16.99 -11.40 -11.48
N SER A 239 -16.19 -12.44 -11.23
CA SER A 239 -14.77 -12.47 -11.54
C SER A 239 -14.48 -13.26 -12.81
N ARG A 240 -13.67 -12.69 -13.70
CA ARG A 240 -13.39 -13.26 -15.04
C ARG A 240 -12.10 -12.73 -15.65
N MET A 241 -11.70 -13.30 -16.77
CA MET A 241 -10.76 -12.65 -17.67
C MET A 241 -11.44 -11.41 -18.28
N ASP A 242 -10.69 -10.32 -18.46
CA ASP A 242 -11.19 -9.14 -19.17
C ASP A 242 -11.24 -9.42 -20.66
N ASP A 243 -12.41 -9.24 -21.24
CA ASP A 243 -12.64 -9.26 -22.67
C ASP A 243 -13.40 -7.96 -23.05
N PRO A 244 -12.89 -7.15 -23.99
CA PRO A 244 -13.58 -5.95 -24.42
C PRO A 244 -14.91 -6.22 -25.15
N GLU A 245 -15.10 -7.41 -25.73
CA GLU A 245 -16.32 -7.78 -26.47
C GLU A 245 -17.44 -8.32 -25.55
N ASP A 246 -17.09 -8.75 -24.33
CA ASP A 246 -18.05 -9.27 -23.36
C ASP A 246 -19.01 -8.19 -22.84
N LEU A 247 -20.29 -8.54 -22.72
CA LEU A 247 -21.23 -7.75 -21.92
C LEU A 247 -21.00 -8.01 -20.43
N ILE A 248 -20.47 -7.00 -19.73
CA ILE A 248 -20.15 -7.09 -18.29
C ILE A 248 -21.07 -6.15 -17.53
N SER A 249 -21.87 -6.70 -16.61
CA SER A 249 -22.73 -5.91 -15.72
C SER A 249 -21.89 -4.98 -14.84
N ASN A 250 -22.37 -3.76 -14.63
CA ASN A 250 -21.70 -2.71 -13.86
C ASN A 250 -20.23 -2.47 -14.27
N ARG A 251 -19.86 -2.71 -15.55
CA ARG A 251 -18.53 -2.36 -16.08
C ARG A 251 -18.29 -0.86 -15.88
N VAL A 252 -17.18 -0.50 -15.25
CA VAL A 252 -16.84 0.91 -15.04
C VAL A 252 -16.25 1.55 -16.30
N SER A 253 -16.51 2.83 -16.50
CA SER A 253 -15.78 3.67 -17.45
C SER A 253 -14.49 4.16 -16.80
N GLY A 254 -13.38 4.08 -17.54
CA GLY A 254 -12.06 4.47 -17.05
C GLY A 254 -11.73 5.94 -17.27
N TYR A 255 -11.03 6.54 -16.32
CA TYR A 255 -10.63 7.93 -16.35
C TYR A 255 -9.14 8.12 -16.07
N ARG A 256 -8.61 9.25 -16.51
CA ARG A 256 -7.25 9.73 -16.26
C ARG A 256 -7.24 11.23 -16.05
N LEU A 257 -6.29 11.72 -15.26
CA LEU A 257 -6.05 13.16 -15.12
C LEU A 257 -5.02 13.61 -16.16
N ILE A 258 -5.41 14.54 -17.02
CA ILE A 258 -4.53 15.22 -17.98
C ILE A 258 -4.57 16.71 -17.66
N LYS A 259 -3.43 17.27 -17.23
CA LYS A 259 -3.32 18.71 -16.86
C LYS A 259 -4.40 19.15 -15.87
N GLY A 260 -4.67 18.31 -14.87
CA GLY A 260 -5.66 18.56 -13.82
C GLY A 260 -7.13 18.36 -14.23
N GLU A 261 -7.41 17.99 -15.48
CA GLU A 261 -8.75 17.70 -15.98
C GLU A 261 -8.97 16.19 -16.08
N VAL A 262 -10.15 15.74 -15.63
CA VAL A 262 -10.59 14.36 -15.83
C VAL A 262 -10.91 14.14 -17.31
N LYS A 263 -10.32 13.12 -17.90
CA LYS A 263 -10.54 12.68 -19.29
C LYS A 263 -10.77 11.18 -19.31
N ASN A 264 -11.45 10.69 -20.34
CA ASN A 264 -11.58 9.25 -20.57
C ASN A 264 -10.20 8.60 -20.72
N SER A 265 -10.09 7.43 -20.11
CA SER A 265 -8.97 6.52 -20.29
C SER A 265 -8.91 6.05 -21.74
N GLU A 266 -7.70 5.71 -22.19
CA GLU A 266 -7.53 5.13 -23.51
C GLU A 266 -8.04 3.69 -23.54
N PHE A 267 -8.67 3.30 -24.65
CA PHE A 267 -8.94 1.89 -24.92
C PHE A 267 -7.64 1.08 -25.05
N VAL A 268 -7.54 0.04 -24.21
CA VAL A 268 -6.44 -0.93 -24.21
C VAL A 268 -7.03 -2.33 -24.05
N ASP A 269 -6.54 -3.27 -24.85
CA ASP A 269 -6.79 -4.69 -24.70
C ASP A 269 -5.70 -5.32 -23.80
N VAL A 270 -6.14 -5.93 -22.70
CA VAL A 270 -5.26 -6.48 -21.66
C VAL A 270 -4.99 -7.97 -21.81
N SER A 271 -5.43 -8.62 -22.89
CA SER A 271 -5.12 -10.02 -23.22
C SER A 271 -3.60 -10.26 -23.34
N SER A 272 -2.84 -9.26 -23.79
CA SER A 272 -1.37 -9.25 -23.80
C SER A 272 -0.71 -9.37 -22.42
N ARG A 273 -1.47 -9.19 -21.33
CA ARG A 273 -1.05 -9.31 -19.94
C ARG A 273 -1.98 -10.19 -19.10
N PHE A 274 -2.62 -11.17 -19.73
CA PHE A 274 -3.64 -12.04 -19.13
C PHE A 274 -3.33 -12.49 -17.69
N ALA A 275 -2.20 -13.16 -17.43
CA ALA A 275 -1.85 -13.66 -16.09
C ALA A 275 -1.12 -12.63 -15.21
N GLY A 276 -0.62 -11.55 -15.80
CA GLY A 276 0.02 -10.44 -15.09
C GLY A 276 -0.95 -9.36 -14.62
N GLY A 277 -2.12 -9.22 -15.24
CA GLY A 277 -3.07 -8.14 -14.98
C GLY A 277 -4.41 -8.17 -15.71
N GLY A 278 -4.74 -9.26 -16.39
CA GLY A 278 -5.86 -9.31 -17.33
C GLY A 278 -7.18 -9.79 -16.77
N THR A 279 -7.39 -9.82 -15.46
CA THR A 279 -8.71 -10.16 -14.87
C THR A 279 -9.53 -8.93 -14.50
N ARG A 280 -10.84 -9.12 -14.42
CA ARG A 280 -11.82 -8.21 -13.81
C ARG A 280 -12.51 -8.88 -12.62
N SER A 281 -12.94 -8.06 -11.66
CA SER A 281 -13.70 -8.49 -10.49
C SER A 281 -14.39 -7.30 -9.82
N THR A 282 -15.03 -7.54 -8.68
CA THR A 282 -15.70 -6.54 -7.83
C THR A 282 -15.06 -6.55 -6.45
N VAL A 283 -15.30 -5.51 -5.65
CA VAL A 283 -14.84 -5.49 -4.25
C VAL A 283 -15.47 -6.63 -3.44
N VAL A 284 -16.74 -6.95 -3.70
CA VAL A 284 -17.46 -8.06 -3.05
C VAL A 284 -16.75 -9.40 -3.30
N ASP A 285 -16.39 -9.68 -4.56
CA ASP A 285 -15.68 -10.92 -4.91
C ASP A 285 -14.25 -10.94 -4.37
N LEU A 286 -13.56 -9.80 -4.35
CA LEU A 286 -12.23 -9.70 -3.72
C LEU A 286 -12.27 -9.98 -2.22
N LEU A 287 -13.34 -9.60 -1.51
CA LEU A 287 -13.51 -9.95 -0.10
C LEU A 287 -13.82 -11.44 0.11
N ARG A 288 -14.52 -12.09 -0.84
CA ARG A 288 -14.65 -13.57 -0.84
C ARG A 288 -13.29 -14.24 -1.06
N TYR A 289 -12.48 -13.69 -1.96
CA TYR A 289 -11.13 -14.16 -2.24
C TYR A 289 -10.23 -14.08 -1.00
N THR A 290 -10.17 -12.93 -0.32
CA THR A 290 -9.35 -12.78 0.88
C THR A 290 -9.88 -13.63 2.04
N LYS A 291 -11.20 -13.73 2.23
CA LYS A 291 -11.79 -14.64 3.23
C LYS A 291 -11.39 -16.10 2.95
N GLY A 292 -11.47 -16.55 1.70
CA GLY A 292 -11.04 -17.89 1.31
C GLY A 292 -9.54 -18.16 1.51
N ILE A 293 -8.70 -17.13 1.37
CA ILE A 293 -7.26 -17.20 1.70
C ILE A 293 -7.06 -17.38 3.20
N ILE A 294 -7.70 -16.54 4.02
CA ILE A 294 -7.59 -16.58 5.49
C ILE A 294 -8.07 -17.95 6.02
N GLU A 295 -9.17 -18.46 5.48
CA GLU A 295 -9.74 -19.77 5.85
C GLU A 295 -8.95 -20.97 5.28
N GLY A 296 -7.89 -20.73 4.48
CA GLY A 296 -7.05 -21.78 3.91
C GLY A 296 -7.72 -22.66 2.85
N LYS A 297 -8.75 -22.16 2.15
CA LYS A 297 -9.56 -22.95 1.20
C LYS A 297 -8.86 -23.35 -0.09
N LEU A 298 -7.81 -22.62 -0.50
CA LEU A 298 -7.21 -22.77 -1.84
C LEU A 298 -5.91 -23.57 -1.89
N LEU A 299 -5.16 -23.63 -0.78
CA LEU A 299 -3.84 -24.26 -0.67
C LEU A 299 -3.68 -24.83 0.74
N LYS A 300 -2.82 -25.84 0.91
CA LYS A 300 -2.45 -26.37 2.22
C LYS A 300 -1.74 -25.29 3.05
N THR A 301 -1.89 -25.37 4.38
CA THR A 301 -1.25 -24.44 5.33
C THR A 301 0.25 -24.29 5.11
N GLN A 302 0.97 -25.38 4.83
CA GLN A 302 2.42 -25.33 4.59
C GLN A 302 2.77 -24.57 3.29
N THR A 303 1.92 -24.66 2.28
CA THR A 303 2.08 -23.93 1.02
C THR A 303 1.79 -22.44 1.22
N TRP A 304 0.77 -22.09 2.02
CA TRP A 304 0.56 -20.68 2.41
C TRP A 304 1.75 -20.09 3.15
N LYS A 305 2.37 -20.86 4.06
CA LYS A 305 3.63 -20.46 4.70
C LYS A 305 4.73 -20.13 3.71
N LEU A 306 4.86 -20.92 2.65
CA LEU A 306 5.80 -20.66 1.56
C LEU A 306 5.42 -19.40 0.77
N VAL A 307 4.14 -19.22 0.42
CA VAL A 307 3.65 -18.09 -0.39
C VAL A 307 3.88 -16.75 0.33
N PHE A 308 3.58 -16.69 1.62
CA PHE A 308 3.72 -15.48 2.43
C PHE A 308 5.08 -15.35 3.12
N THR A 309 6.10 -16.09 2.66
CA THR A 309 7.48 -15.85 3.09
C THR A 309 8.20 -14.97 2.07
N SER A 310 8.75 -13.85 2.53
CA SER A 310 9.56 -12.96 1.71
C SER A 310 10.74 -13.71 1.07
N MET A 311 10.84 -13.65 -0.25
CA MET A 311 11.95 -14.23 -0.98
C MET A 311 13.19 -13.35 -0.84
N ALA A 312 14.37 -13.97 -0.89
CA ALA A 312 15.65 -13.29 -0.80
C ALA A 312 16.41 -13.35 -2.12
N THR A 313 17.19 -12.32 -2.40
CA THR A 313 18.24 -12.42 -3.42
C THR A 313 19.30 -13.44 -2.96
N ARG A 314 20.08 -13.95 -3.91
CA ARG A 314 21.21 -14.86 -3.66
C ARG A 314 22.22 -14.28 -2.66
N GLY A 315 22.32 -12.96 -2.58
CA GLY A 315 23.13 -12.24 -1.58
C GLY A 315 22.49 -12.14 -0.19
N GLY A 316 21.38 -12.84 0.08
CA GLY A 316 20.73 -12.87 1.38
C GLY A 316 19.95 -11.61 1.74
N ARG A 317 19.42 -10.88 0.75
CA ARG A 317 18.61 -9.66 0.98
C ARG A 317 17.15 -9.97 0.69
N PHE A 318 16.30 -9.93 1.71
CA PHE A 318 14.85 -10.00 1.51
C PHE A 318 14.37 -8.89 0.58
N THR A 319 13.42 -9.25 -0.27
CA THR A 319 12.79 -8.35 -1.23
C THR A 319 11.55 -7.66 -0.66
N GLY A 320 10.97 -8.25 0.40
CA GLY A 320 9.65 -7.88 0.89
C GLY A 320 8.53 -8.36 -0.03
N TYR A 321 8.81 -9.35 -0.88
CA TYR A 321 7.87 -9.97 -1.81
C TYR A 321 7.99 -11.49 -1.71
N GLY A 322 6.86 -12.15 -1.43
CA GLY A 322 6.72 -13.60 -1.46
C GLY A 322 6.38 -14.11 -2.85
N MET A 323 5.60 -15.19 -2.95
CA MET A 323 5.17 -15.73 -4.24
C MET A 323 3.91 -15.01 -4.72
N GLY A 324 4.08 -13.90 -5.43
CA GLY A 324 2.95 -13.09 -5.93
C GLY A 324 2.34 -12.11 -4.93
N TRP A 325 2.98 -11.88 -3.78
CA TRP A 325 2.47 -11.02 -2.69
C TRP A 325 3.56 -10.11 -2.14
N SER A 326 3.21 -8.86 -1.80
CA SER A 326 4.03 -8.07 -0.88
C SER A 326 3.90 -8.66 0.51
N VAL A 327 5.03 -8.84 1.21
CA VAL A 327 5.10 -9.42 2.55
C VAL A 327 5.97 -8.51 3.41
N ARG A 328 5.33 -7.73 4.28
CA ARG A 328 6.00 -6.78 5.18
C ARG A 328 5.17 -6.65 6.45
N PRO A 329 5.77 -6.39 7.61
CA PRO A 329 4.97 -6.10 8.79
C PRO A 329 4.36 -4.69 8.70
N TRP A 330 3.23 -4.47 9.37
CA TRP A 330 2.63 -3.15 9.58
C TRP A 330 2.35 -2.95 11.06
N ARG A 331 3.17 -2.14 11.73
CA ARG A 331 3.08 -1.88 13.19
C ARG A 331 2.95 -3.12 14.08
N GLY A 332 3.67 -4.17 13.74
CA GLY A 332 3.61 -5.42 14.49
C GLY A 332 2.70 -6.45 13.85
N HIS A 333 1.70 -6.05 13.07
CA HIS A 333 0.85 -7.03 12.39
C HIS A 333 1.59 -7.65 11.21
N PHE A 334 1.35 -8.94 11.01
CA PHE A 334 1.70 -9.62 9.78
C PHE A 334 0.71 -9.24 8.67
N GLN A 335 1.18 -8.52 7.65
CA GLN A 335 0.36 -8.22 6.47
C GLN A 335 0.91 -8.86 5.19
N VAL A 336 -0.02 -9.19 4.32
CA VAL A 336 0.24 -9.42 2.90
C VAL A 336 -0.66 -8.53 2.06
N SER A 337 -0.13 -8.01 0.96
CA SER A 337 -0.87 -7.07 0.12
C SER A 337 -0.45 -7.12 -1.33
N HIS A 338 -1.30 -6.59 -2.20
CA HIS A 338 -0.95 -6.32 -3.58
C HIS A 338 -1.75 -5.13 -4.12
N GLY A 339 -1.05 -4.18 -4.77
CA GLY A 339 -1.68 -3.08 -5.51
C GLY A 339 -1.82 -3.41 -7.00
N GLY A 340 -2.78 -2.78 -7.65
CA GLY A 340 -3.00 -2.87 -9.09
C GLY A 340 -2.98 -1.50 -9.77
N SER A 341 -2.43 -1.48 -10.98
CA SER A 341 -2.20 -0.29 -11.78
C SER A 341 -2.28 -0.63 -13.26
N GLN A 342 -3.24 -0.07 -13.99
CA GLN A 342 -3.25 -0.11 -15.45
C GLN A 342 -4.15 1.01 -15.99
N PRO A 343 -4.20 1.23 -17.33
CA PRO A 343 -5.25 2.06 -17.90
C PRO A 343 -6.62 1.68 -17.35
N GLU A 344 -7.51 2.66 -17.18
CA GLU A 344 -8.84 2.55 -16.58
C GLU A 344 -8.87 2.41 -15.05
N THR A 345 -7.80 2.00 -14.34
CA THR A 345 -7.99 1.59 -12.94
C THR A 345 -6.79 1.70 -11.99
N ARG A 346 -7.14 1.78 -10.70
CA ARG A 346 -6.29 1.46 -9.55
C ARG A 346 -7.02 0.54 -8.60
N THR A 347 -6.30 -0.43 -8.04
CA THR A 347 -6.85 -1.37 -7.06
C THR A 347 -5.86 -1.62 -5.91
N HIS A 348 -6.36 -2.04 -4.77
CA HIS A 348 -5.55 -2.44 -3.62
C HIS A 348 -6.22 -3.59 -2.86
N LEU A 349 -5.41 -4.57 -2.48
CA LEU A 349 -5.81 -5.69 -1.63
C LEU A 349 -4.86 -5.77 -0.44
N LEU A 350 -5.40 -5.86 0.76
CA LEU A 350 -4.66 -5.95 2.02
C LEU A 350 -5.27 -7.06 2.87
N ILE A 351 -4.43 -7.90 3.46
CA ILE A 351 -4.83 -8.99 4.35
C ILE A 351 -3.94 -8.98 5.59
N PHE A 352 -4.58 -9.08 6.74
CA PHE A 352 -4.03 -9.30 8.06
C PHE A 352 -4.56 -10.66 8.56
N PRO A 353 -3.86 -11.77 8.23
CA PRO A 353 -4.41 -13.12 8.41
C PRO A 353 -4.72 -13.46 9.87
N GLU A 354 -3.85 -13.09 10.80
CA GLU A 354 -3.98 -13.43 12.23
C GLU A 354 -5.13 -12.65 12.88
N GLU A 355 -5.44 -11.48 12.34
CA GLU A 355 -6.53 -10.62 12.78
C GLU A 355 -7.87 -10.99 12.10
N ASN A 356 -7.89 -11.98 11.20
CA ASN A 356 -9.03 -12.29 10.33
C ASN A 356 -9.60 -11.04 9.64
N PHE A 357 -8.70 -10.16 9.18
CA PHE A 357 -9.06 -8.84 8.65
C PHE A 357 -8.53 -8.67 7.23
N SER A 358 -9.33 -8.10 6.34
CA SER A 358 -8.86 -7.73 5.01
C SER A 358 -9.62 -6.55 4.43
N ILE A 359 -8.98 -5.84 3.50
CA ILE A 359 -9.53 -4.68 2.81
C ILE A 359 -9.35 -4.86 1.31
N ALA A 360 -10.39 -4.53 0.54
CA ALA A 360 -10.37 -4.44 -0.92
C ALA A 360 -10.86 -3.06 -1.36
N VAL A 361 -10.11 -2.42 -2.26
CA VAL A 361 -10.42 -1.09 -2.79
C VAL A 361 -10.17 -1.07 -4.30
N ALA A 362 -11.09 -0.47 -5.06
CA ALA A 362 -10.98 -0.33 -6.50
C ALA A 362 -11.52 1.02 -6.98
N SER A 363 -10.81 1.66 -7.91
CA SER A 363 -11.20 2.94 -8.51
C SER A 363 -11.04 2.89 -10.02
N ASN A 364 -11.86 3.69 -10.69
CA ASN A 364 -11.83 3.90 -12.13
C ASN A 364 -10.93 5.09 -12.55
N LEU A 365 -10.05 5.56 -11.66
CA LEU A 365 -9.07 6.61 -11.97
C LEU A 365 -7.64 6.05 -12.07
N GLU A 366 -7.00 6.26 -13.23
CA GLU A 366 -5.59 5.99 -13.42
C GLU A 366 -4.70 6.83 -12.50
N GLY A 367 -3.58 6.26 -12.06
CA GLY A 367 -2.60 6.97 -11.21
C GLY A 367 -3.07 7.31 -9.78
N PHE A 368 -4.32 7.02 -9.42
CA PHE A 368 -4.90 7.28 -8.11
C PHE A 368 -4.17 6.57 -6.95
N ASN A 369 -3.92 7.30 -5.86
CA ASN A 369 -3.24 6.78 -4.68
C ASN A 369 -4.25 6.27 -3.65
N LEU A 370 -4.43 4.95 -3.60
CA LEU A 370 -5.38 4.30 -2.67
C LEU A 370 -4.86 4.14 -1.23
N THR A 371 -3.57 4.42 -0.98
CA THR A 371 -2.96 4.21 0.34
C THR A 371 -3.68 4.94 1.48
N PRO A 372 -4.05 6.24 1.35
CA PRO A 372 -4.75 6.96 2.41
C PRO A 372 -6.08 6.29 2.80
N TYR A 373 -6.84 5.80 1.82
CA TYR A 373 -8.12 5.11 2.03
C TYR A 373 -7.96 3.79 2.77
N VAL A 374 -7.06 2.94 2.29
CA VAL A 374 -6.78 1.62 2.91
C VAL A 374 -6.30 1.80 4.34
N ARG A 375 -5.38 2.74 4.55
CA ARG A 375 -4.82 3.01 5.87
C ARG A 375 -5.86 3.57 6.83
N ARG A 376 -6.64 4.58 6.42
CA ARG A 376 -7.66 5.17 7.28
C ARG A 376 -8.72 4.14 7.70
N LEU A 377 -9.12 3.26 6.78
CA LEU A 377 -10.06 2.19 7.11
C LEU A 377 -9.45 1.18 8.10
N ALA A 378 -8.17 0.80 7.91
CA ALA A 378 -7.48 -0.07 8.86
C ALA A 378 -7.37 0.56 10.26
N GLU A 379 -7.02 1.84 10.34
CA GLU A 379 -6.93 2.60 11.60
C GLU A 379 -8.24 2.57 12.38
N LEU A 380 -9.36 2.84 11.69
CA LEU A 380 -10.67 2.92 12.31
C LEU A 380 -11.22 1.54 12.70
N VAL A 381 -10.97 0.50 11.91
CA VAL A 381 -11.49 -0.86 12.18
C VAL A 381 -10.65 -1.58 13.25
N LEU A 382 -9.34 -1.35 13.29
CA LEU A 382 -8.45 -1.97 14.29
C LEU A 382 -8.33 -1.11 15.56
N GLU A 383 -8.88 0.11 15.56
CA GLU A 383 -8.76 1.08 16.67
C GLU A 383 -7.29 1.35 17.02
N GLU A 384 -6.48 1.47 15.97
CA GLU A 384 -5.04 1.67 16.06
C GLU A 384 -4.62 2.88 15.25
N ASP A 385 -3.87 3.77 15.88
CA ASP A 385 -3.24 4.85 15.15
C ASP A 385 -1.98 4.31 14.46
N PHE A 386 -2.08 4.11 13.15
CA PHE A 386 -0.96 3.60 12.36
C PHE A 386 0.15 4.64 12.11
N ASP A 387 -0.07 5.90 12.47
CA ASP A 387 0.84 7.03 12.21
C ASP A 387 1.54 7.61 13.43
N SER A 388 1.07 7.33 14.65
CA SER A 388 1.75 7.80 15.86
C SER A 388 3.14 7.18 15.97
N LEU A 389 4.09 7.92 15.44
CA LEU A 389 5.51 7.75 15.65
C LEU A 389 5.95 8.79 16.68
N ALA A 390 7.13 8.58 17.24
CA ALA A 390 7.78 9.57 18.05
C ALA A 390 8.80 10.36 17.22
N TYR A 391 8.85 11.65 17.48
CA TYR A 391 9.93 12.52 17.08
C TYR A 391 11.01 12.51 18.16
N ALA A 392 12.25 12.32 17.75
CA ALA A 392 13.45 12.51 18.56
C ALA A 392 14.28 13.67 18.02
N SER A 393 14.64 14.62 18.89
CA SER A 393 15.35 15.84 18.49
C SER A 393 16.79 15.58 17.98
N ASP A 394 17.44 14.50 18.42
CA ASP A 394 18.75 14.05 17.96
C ASP A 394 18.61 13.04 16.82
N THR A 395 19.27 13.29 15.68
CA THR A 395 19.15 12.44 14.48
C THR A 395 19.61 10.99 14.70
N ALA A 396 20.60 10.75 15.58
CA ALA A 396 21.01 9.38 15.88
C ALA A 396 19.95 8.69 16.76
N GLU A 397 19.31 9.41 17.67
CA GLU A 397 18.18 8.90 18.45
C GLU A 397 16.96 8.62 17.58
N GLN A 398 16.64 9.49 16.60
CA GLN A 398 15.56 9.23 15.65
C GLN A 398 15.81 7.92 14.88
N VAL A 399 17.03 7.73 14.37
CA VAL A 399 17.40 6.48 13.69
C VAL A 399 17.28 5.27 14.62
N ILE A 400 17.68 5.38 15.88
CA ILE A 400 17.52 4.29 16.87
C ILE A 400 16.03 4.00 17.07
N TYR A 401 15.19 5.02 17.23
CA TYR A 401 13.75 4.86 17.42
C TYR A 401 13.10 4.20 16.20
N ASP A 402 13.41 4.67 14.99
CA ASP A 402 12.88 4.10 13.73
C ASP A 402 13.23 2.60 13.61
N TYR A 403 14.43 2.20 14.05
CA TYR A 403 14.82 0.79 14.06
C TYR A 403 14.27 0.01 15.26
N CYS A 404 14.01 0.64 16.41
CA CYS A 404 13.25 0.02 17.49
C CYS A 404 11.80 -0.26 17.04
N ALA A 405 11.17 0.69 16.34
CA ALA A 405 9.86 0.49 15.72
C ALA A 405 9.88 -0.66 14.71
N GLN A 406 10.95 -0.83 13.93
CA GLN A 406 11.10 -2.00 13.06
C GLN A 406 11.37 -3.30 13.83
N VAL A 407 12.19 -3.30 14.89
CA VAL A 407 12.42 -4.50 15.73
C VAL A 407 11.11 -4.95 16.39
N PHE A 408 10.33 -4.00 16.91
CA PHE A 408 8.97 -4.26 17.39
C PHE A 408 8.10 -4.83 16.26
N SER A 409 8.02 -4.15 15.12
CA SER A 409 7.12 -4.50 14.02
C SER A 409 7.43 -5.88 13.41
N TYR A 410 8.70 -6.15 13.08
CA TYR A 410 9.16 -7.45 12.60
C TYR A 410 9.13 -8.53 13.68
N GLY A 411 9.31 -8.16 14.95
CA GLY A 411 9.32 -9.07 16.08
C GLY A 411 7.94 -9.63 16.39
N MET A 412 6.96 -8.74 16.60
CA MET A 412 5.54 -9.09 16.79
C MET A 412 5.02 -9.86 15.59
N SER A 413 5.20 -9.33 14.37
CA SER A 413 4.70 -9.96 13.15
C SER A 413 5.27 -11.36 12.93
N SER A 414 6.54 -11.56 13.28
CA SER A 414 7.14 -12.88 13.22
C SER A 414 6.59 -13.82 14.28
N LEU A 415 6.27 -13.33 15.47
CA LEU A 415 5.67 -14.15 16.52
C LEU A 415 4.24 -14.54 16.13
N ASP A 416 3.45 -13.60 15.63
CA ASP A 416 2.09 -13.82 15.15
C ASP A 416 2.09 -14.91 14.07
N TRP A 417 2.97 -14.76 13.07
CA TRP A 417 3.02 -15.68 11.94
C TRP A 417 3.58 -17.08 12.26
N HIS A 418 4.50 -17.19 13.21
CA HIS A 418 5.17 -18.47 13.51
C HIS A 418 4.68 -19.14 14.80
N GLY A 419 3.95 -18.43 15.65
CA GLY A 419 3.55 -18.88 16.99
C GLY A 419 4.72 -19.04 17.98
N ALA A 420 5.95 -18.75 17.57
CA ALA A 420 7.16 -18.88 18.37
C ALA A 420 8.25 -17.92 17.88
N HIS A 421 9.24 -17.64 18.73
CA HIS A 421 10.41 -16.86 18.31
C HIS A 421 11.28 -17.63 17.31
N ILE A 422 11.94 -16.89 16.40
CA ILE A 422 12.60 -17.45 15.21
C ILE A 422 13.72 -18.45 15.53
N SER A 423 14.49 -18.23 16.59
CA SER A 423 15.68 -19.02 16.89
C SER A 423 15.63 -19.65 18.28
N LYS A 424 15.61 -20.98 18.34
CA LYS A 424 15.71 -21.78 19.57
C LYS A 424 17.17 -22.02 20.02
N ASP A 425 18.14 -21.65 19.19
CA ASP A 425 19.57 -21.78 19.50
C ASP A 425 20.03 -20.59 20.36
N GLU A 426 20.37 -20.86 21.63
CA GLU A 426 20.85 -19.87 22.59
C GLU A 426 22.10 -19.12 22.11
N THR A 427 22.99 -19.79 21.38
CA THR A 427 24.23 -19.19 20.85
C THR A 427 23.93 -18.22 19.71
N ASP A 428 23.02 -18.59 18.82
CA ASP A 428 22.54 -17.71 17.75
C ASP A 428 21.76 -16.51 18.31
N LEU A 429 20.91 -16.72 19.31
CA LEU A 429 20.18 -15.65 19.98
C LEU A 429 21.12 -14.68 20.72
N ALA A 430 22.13 -15.19 21.44
CA ALA A 430 23.14 -14.35 22.08
C ALA A 430 23.93 -13.51 21.07
N ARG A 431 24.26 -14.07 19.89
CA ARG A 431 24.86 -13.32 18.79
C ARG A 431 23.93 -12.24 18.24
N ALA A 432 22.64 -12.50 18.15
CA ALA A 432 21.64 -11.52 17.72
C ALA A 432 21.55 -10.32 18.68
N PHE A 433 21.54 -10.55 19.99
CA PHE A 433 21.58 -9.47 21.00
C PHE A 433 22.92 -8.71 20.98
N SER A 434 24.03 -9.41 20.78
CA SER A 434 25.34 -8.76 20.60
C SER A 434 25.35 -7.84 19.38
N TYR A 435 24.74 -8.28 18.27
CA TYR A 435 24.57 -7.47 17.06
C TYR A 435 23.74 -6.20 17.33
N PHE A 436 22.59 -6.34 18.00
CA PHE A 436 21.75 -5.21 18.41
C PHE A 436 22.56 -4.21 19.25
N ASN A 437 23.15 -4.68 20.36
CA ASN A 437 23.89 -3.85 21.31
C ASN A 437 25.10 -3.14 20.70
N LYS A 438 25.67 -3.70 19.63
CA LYS A 438 26.80 -3.09 18.90
C LYS A 438 26.37 -1.95 18.00
N TYR A 439 25.30 -2.14 17.23
CA TYR A 439 24.93 -1.23 16.13
C TYR A 439 23.78 -0.28 16.47
N VAL A 440 22.82 -0.71 17.29
CA VAL A 440 21.70 0.11 17.78
C VAL A 440 22.17 0.89 19.03
N ASP A 441 23.18 1.72 18.83
CA ASP A 441 23.81 2.53 19.89
C ASP A 441 24.15 3.93 19.36
N LYS A 442 23.87 4.94 20.20
CA LYS A 442 24.01 6.36 19.84
C LYS A 442 25.46 6.73 19.53
N LYS A 443 26.44 6.21 20.28
CA LYS A 443 27.86 6.49 20.07
C LYS A 443 28.34 5.84 18.77
N THR A 444 27.97 4.59 18.51
CA THR A 444 28.32 3.91 17.26
C THR A 444 27.76 4.64 16.03
N LEU A 445 26.51 5.08 16.09
CA LEU A 445 25.88 5.87 15.02
C LEU A 445 26.58 7.22 14.82
N LYS A 446 26.93 7.94 15.89
CA LYS A 446 27.64 9.23 15.76
C LYS A 446 29.04 9.07 15.18
N ASN A 447 29.73 7.96 15.44
CA ASN A 447 31.07 7.71 14.92
C ASN A 447 31.09 7.39 13.42
N ASN A 448 30.13 6.60 12.93
CA ASN A 448 30.02 6.28 11.51
C ASN A 448 28.55 6.07 11.11
N PHE A 449 27.84 7.18 10.89
CA PHE A 449 26.40 7.18 10.72
C PHE A 449 25.92 6.36 9.53
N LYS A 450 26.51 6.57 8.35
CA LYS A 450 26.09 5.92 7.10
C LYS A 450 26.30 4.42 7.13
N ASP A 451 27.50 3.95 7.52
CA ASP A 451 27.77 2.52 7.53
C ASP A 451 27.04 1.81 8.68
N THR A 452 26.90 2.47 9.83
CA THR A 452 26.15 1.90 10.95
C THR A 452 24.67 1.78 10.62
N LYS A 453 24.04 2.83 10.07
CA LYS A 453 22.65 2.76 9.57
C LYS A 453 22.45 1.61 8.58
N LYS A 454 23.40 1.41 7.65
CA LYS A 454 23.38 0.29 6.70
C LYS A 454 23.48 -1.07 7.40
N LYS A 455 24.34 -1.21 8.41
CA LYS A 455 24.44 -2.43 9.22
C LYS A 455 23.14 -2.69 9.97
N ILE A 456 22.57 -1.70 10.65
CA ILE A 456 21.26 -1.88 11.33
C ILE A 456 20.20 -2.35 10.32
N ALA A 457 20.10 -1.73 9.13
CA ALA A 457 19.19 -2.19 8.09
C ALA A 457 19.43 -3.65 7.68
N TYR A 458 20.68 -4.11 7.65
CA TYR A 458 21.03 -5.48 7.30
C TYR A 458 20.49 -6.49 8.31
N GLY A 459 20.35 -6.07 9.56
CA GLY A 459 19.85 -6.85 10.70
C GLY A 459 18.53 -7.60 10.47
N PHE A 460 17.67 -7.15 9.56
CA PHE A 460 16.39 -7.79 9.24
C PHE A 460 16.47 -8.80 8.10
N HIS A 461 17.65 -9.03 7.53
CA HIS A 461 17.83 -9.84 6.32
C HIS A 461 18.69 -11.10 6.59
N PRO A 462 18.56 -12.15 5.75
CA PRO A 462 19.36 -13.37 5.87
C PRO A 462 20.87 -13.16 5.88
N VAL A 463 21.38 -12.13 5.19
CA VAL A 463 22.82 -11.77 5.16
C VAL A 463 23.42 -11.53 6.55
N SER A 464 22.61 -11.14 7.54
CA SER A 464 23.02 -11.02 8.94
C SER A 464 22.25 -11.98 9.84
N THR A 465 21.85 -13.13 9.30
CA THR A 465 21.04 -14.15 9.96
C THR A 465 19.74 -13.61 10.59
N GLN A 466 19.20 -12.49 10.10
CA GLN A 466 18.01 -11.84 10.66
C GLN A 466 18.13 -11.48 12.15
N ALA A 467 19.32 -11.07 12.60
CA ALA A 467 19.62 -10.74 14.00
C ALA A 467 18.57 -9.84 14.67
N LEU A 468 18.09 -8.79 14.00
CA LEU A 468 17.14 -7.85 14.61
C LEU A 468 15.71 -8.42 14.70
N THR A 469 15.28 -9.20 13.71
CA THR A 469 14.00 -9.94 13.76
C THR A 469 14.02 -10.99 14.87
N LYS A 470 15.15 -11.68 15.07
CA LYS A 470 15.34 -12.63 16.17
C LYS A 470 15.24 -11.97 17.55
N VAL A 471 15.87 -10.81 17.72
CA VAL A 471 15.75 -10.02 18.95
C VAL A 471 14.30 -9.64 19.20
N GLY A 472 13.62 -9.05 18.22
CA GLY A 472 12.21 -8.64 18.37
C GLY A 472 11.27 -9.80 18.69
N SER A 473 11.36 -10.91 17.94
CA SER A 473 10.50 -12.08 18.16
C SER A 473 10.75 -12.75 19.51
N PHE A 474 12.01 -12.79 19.99
CA PHE A 474 12.31 -13.25 21.33
C PHE A 474 11.78 -12.31 22.42
N MET A 475 11.88 -10.99 22.21
CA MET A 475 11.31 -10.02 23.15
C MET A 475 9.81 -10.20 23.28
N ALA A 476 9.09 -10.32 22.15
CA ALA A 476 7.65 -10.53 22.13
C ALA A 476 7.27 -11.83 22.87
N TYR A 477 7.98 -12.92 22.58
CA TYR A 477 7.80 -14.19 23.30
C TYR A 477 8.06 -14.04 24.82
N ALA A 478 9.17 -13.41 25.22
CA ALA A 478 9.51 -13.25 26.63
C ALA A 478 8.50 -12.38 27.39
N LEU A 479 7.96 -11.35 26.74
CA LEU A 479 6.90 -10.50 27.29
C LEU A 479 5.60 -11.27 27.45
N LYS A 480 5.18 -12.05 26.45
CA LYS A 480 4.04 -12.95 26.54
C LYS A 480 4.15 -13.92 27.72
N GLU A 481 5.31 -14.58 27.85
CA GLU A 481 5.55 -15.55 28.94
C GLU A 481 5.58 -14.89 30.32
N SER A 482 6.07 -13.65 30.42
CA SER A 482 6.25 -12.99 31.71
C SER A 482 5.04 -12.16 32.15
N LEU A 483 4.29 -11.59 31.21
CA LEU A 483 3.24 -10.60 31.46
C LEU A 483 1.87 -11.00 30.89
N GLY A 484 1.78 -12.10 30.13
CA GLY A 484 0.54 -12.62 29.55
C GLY A 484 0.23 -12.12 28.13
N GLU A 485 -0.72 -12.81 27.48
CA GLU A 485 -1.16 -12.51 26.11
C GLU A 485 -1.84 -11.14 26.00
N GLU A 486 -2.72 -10.77 26.94
CA GLU A 486 -3.38 -9.46 26.94
C GLU A 486 -2.37 -8.31 26.93
N LYS A 487 -1.27 -8.46 27.68
CA LYS A 487 -0.22 -7.46 27.70
C LYS A 487 0.52 -7.39 26.36
N LEU A 488 0.78 -8.53 25.73
CA LEU A 488 1.39 -8.60 24.39
C LEU A 488 0.52 -7.85 23.37
N GLN A 489 -0.80 -8.12 23.36
CA GLN A 489 -1.76 -7.48 22.47
C GLN A 489 -1.85 -5.97 22.70
N SER A 490 -1.70 -5.48 23.94
CA SER A 490 -1.70 -4.03 24.21
C SER A 490 -0.56 -3.25 23.53
N TYR A 491 0.47 -3.92 23.01
CA TYR A 491 1.57 -3.25 22.33
C TYR A 491 1.24 -2.77 20.91
N TYR A 492 0.20 -3.29 20.24
CA TYR A 492 -0.22 -2.72 18.95
C TYR A 492 -0.66 -1.26 19.12
N GLN A 493 -1.38 -0.96 20.20
CA GLN A 493 -1.78 0.39 20.59
C GLN A 493 -0.65 1.18 21.29
N SER A 494 0.04 0.58 22.27
CA SER A 494 1.04 1.30 23.08
C SER A 494 2.43 1.44 22.43
N GLY A 495 2.68 0.68 21.37
CA GLY A 495 3.81 0.85 20.46
C GLY A 495 5.19 0.43 21.00
N PRO A 496 6.26 0.75 20.23
CA PRO A 496 7.60 0.22 20.49
C PRO A 496 8.22 0.70 21.80
N LEU A 497 7.91 1.91 22.27
CA LEU A 497 8.50 2.42 23.51
C LEU A 497 8.09 1.58 24.73
N ALA A 498 6.80 1.26 24.84
CA ALA A 498 6.28 0.41 25.91
C ALA A 498 6.86 -1.01 25.82
N PHE A 499 6.92 -1.57 24.61
CA PHE A 499 7.50 -2.88 24.34
C PHE A 499 8.96 -3.01 24.81
N PHE A 500 9.81 -2.04 24.48
CA PHE A 500 11.22 -2.05 24.89
C PHE A 500 11.40 -1.82 26.39
N ARG A 501 10.63 -0.89 26.98
CA ARG A 501 10.68 -0.60 28.42
C ARG A 501 10.36 -1.84 29.23
N ASP A 502 9.23 -2.48 28.95
CA ASP A 502 8.76 -3.64 29.72
C ASP A 502 9.74 -4.81 29.57
N TYR A 503 10.32 -5.00 28.38
CA TYR A 503 11.34 -6.03 28.16
C TYR A 503 12.61 -5.77 28.99
N ILE A 504 13.07 -4.51 29.06
CA ILE A 504 14.21 -4.12 29.90
C ILE A 504 13.90 -4.42 31.37
N GLU A 505 12.70 -4.13 31.84
CA GLU A 505 12.31 -4.37 33.23
C GLU A 505 12.35 -5.86 33.58
N ILE A 506 11.70 -6.72 32.78
CA ILE A 506 11.68 -8.17 33.06
C ILE A 506 13.07 -8.79 32.94
N SER A 507 13.85 -8.37 31.93
CA SER A 507 15.17 -8.96 31.67
C SER A 507 16.19 -8.60 32.75
N ASN A 508 16.03 -7.45 33.42
CA ASN A 508 16.87 -7.06 34.57
C ASN A 508 16.68 -7.99 35.78
N LYS A 509 15.50 -8.60 35.93
CA LYS A 509 15.19 -9.54 37.03
C LYS A 509 15.73 -10.95 36.78
N TRP A 510 16.17 -11.27 35.56
CA TRP A 510 16.67 -12.60 35.21
C TRP A 510 17.98 -13.00 35.93
N PRO A 511 18.29 -14.30 36.05
CA PRO A 511 19.57 -14.76 36.59
C PRO A 511 20.74 -14.43 35.64
N SER A 512 21.97 -14.38 36.18
CA SER A 512 23.19 -14.05 35.43
C SER A 512 23.41 -14.89 34.16
N ARG A 513 22.95 -16.15 34.14
CA ARG A 513 23.02 -17.02 32.96
C ARG A 513 22.28 -16.47 31.72
N LYS A 514 21.28 -15.59 31.91
CA LYS A 514 20.53 -14.93 30.82
C LYS A 514 21.00 -13.50 30.53
N LYS A 515 22.16 -13.08 31.05
CA LYS A 515 22.68 -11.72 30.88
C LYS A 515 22.94 -11.34 29.42
N ASN A 516 23.21 -12.33 28.56
CA ASN A 516 23.47 -12.12 27.13
C ASN A 516 22.23 -11.66 26.34
N TYR A 517 21.03 -11.75 26.92
CA TYR A 517 19.77 -11.29 26.33
C TYR A 517 19.35 -9.89 26.83
N ARG A 518 20.23 -9.19 27.56
CA ARG A 518 19.99 -7.84 28.05
C ARG A 518 20.53 -6.79 27.09
N PHE A 519 19.88 -5.63 27.09
CA PHE A 519 20.42 -4.45 26.43
C PHE A 519 21.53 -3.80 27.25
N THR A 520 22.37 -2.99 26.59
CA THR A 520 23.40 -2.21 27.28
C THR A 520 22.78 -1.21 28.27
N LYS A 521 23.55 -0.81 29.28
CA LYS A 521 23.14 0.25 30.21
C LYS A 521 22.88 1.58 29.51
N SER A 522 23.64 1.90 28.45
CA SER A 522 23.44 3.12 27.66
C SER A 522 22.09 3.12 26.95
N PHE A 523 21.74 1.99 26.32
CA PHE A 523 20.46 1.83 25.65
C PHE A 523 19.29 1.83 26.63
N ALA A 524 19.40 1.13 27.77
CA ALA A 524 18.36 1.16 28.80
C ALA A 524 18.13 2.57 29.36
N LYS A 525 19.20 3.37 29.56
CA LYS A 525 19.09 4.77 29.96
C LYS A 525 18.41 5.63 28.89
N LEU A 526 18.66 5.35 27.61
CA LEU A 526 18.00 6.03 26.50
C LEU A 526 16.49 5.78 26.51
N ILE A 527 16.05 4.51 26.60
CA ILE A 527 14.63 4.14 26.69
C ILE A 527 13.95 4.80 27.90
N SER A 528 14.60 4.81 29.06
CA SER A 528 14.07 5.48 30.26
C SER A 528 13.95 6.99 30.09
N GLY A 529 14.89 7.63 29.39
CA GLY A 529 14.82 9.04 29.03
C GLY A 529 13.64 9.34 28.11
N TRP A 530 13.45 8.54 27.06
CA TRP A 530 12.30 8.63 26.16
C TRP A 530 10.98 8.42 26.89
N GLU A 531 10.90 7.46 27.81
CA GLU A 531 9.69 7.25 28.61
C GLU A 531 9.35 8.46 29.48
N LYS A 532 10.34 9.11 30.08
CA LYS A 532 10.13 10.33 30.87
C LYS A 532 9.53 11.43 30.00
N ASP A 533 10.13 11.70 28.84
CA ASP A 533 9.67 12.73 27.93
C ASP A 533 8.29 12.38 27.35
N TRP A 534 8.06 11.10 26.99
CA TRP A 534 6.78 10.61 26.50
C TRP A 534 5.67 10.77 27.53
N LYS A 535 5.91 10.43 28.81
CA LYS A 535 4.92 10.64 29.88
C LYS A 535 4.57 12.11 30.09
N ALA A 536 5.54 13.01 29.92
CA ALA A 536 5.31 14.45 30.06
C ALA A 536 4.50 15.04 28.89
N THR A 537 4.63 14.45 27.70
CA THR A 537 4.08 15.01 26.45
C THR A 537 2.82 14.30 25.95
N TYR A 538 2.68 13.00 26.18
CA TYR A 538 1.53 12.17 25.79
C TYR A 538 0.37 12.28 26.80
N THR A 539 -0.07 13.52 27.02
CA THR A 539 -1.19 13.90 27.90
C THR A 539 -2.54 13.44 27.36
N ASP A 540 -3.62 13.48 28.16
CA ASP A 540 -4.99 13.19 27.70
C ASP A 540 -5.39 14.02 26.48
N TYR A 541 -4.99 15.29 26.46
CA TYR A 541 -5.23 16.17 25.32
C TYR A 541 -4.55 15.63 24.05
N VAL A 542 -3.27 15.26 24.15
CA VAL A 542 -2.49 14.77 23.00
C VAL A 542 -2.98 13.40 22.52
N ARG A 543 -3.44 12.54 23.45
CA ARG A 543 -4.03 11.24 23.10
C ARG A 543 -5.31 11.33 22.28
N ASN A 544 -6.13 12.33 22.55
CA ASN A 544 -7.41 12.54 21.88
C ASN A 544 -7.34 13.59 20.77
N LEU A 545 -6.14 14.06 20.41
CA LEU A 545 -5.96 15.10 19.42
C LEU A 545 -6.15 14.52 18.01
N LEU A 546 -7.09 15.08 17.26
CA LEU A 546 -7.25 14.85 15.83
C LEU A 546 -6.82 16.08 15.06
N VAL A 547 -5.76 15.94 14.25
CA VAL A 547 -5.28 17.01 13.36
C VAL A 547 -5.96 16.83 12.00
N THR A 548 -7.03 17.59 11.78
CA THR A 548 -7.84 17.56 10.55
C THR A 548 -7.91 18.95 9.92
N VAL A 549 -8.57 19.06 8.76
CA VAL A 549 -8.84 20.35 8.09
C VAL A 549 -9.75 21.27 8.90
N ASN A 550 -10.46 20.76 9.90
CA ASN A 550 -11.34 21.55 10.76
C ASN A 550 -10.68 21.96 12.09
N ALA A 551 -9.41 21.61 12.31
CA ALA A 551 -8.70 21.95 13.53
C ALA A 551 -8.42 23.46 13.61
N ASP A 552 -8.62 24.05 14.79
CA ASP A 552 -8.19 25.43 15.06
C ASP A 552 -6.67 25.46 15.29
N PHE A 553 -5.91 25.79 14.24
CA PHE A 553 -4.46 25.87 14.30
C PHE A 553 -3.92 27.06 15.13
N ASP A 554 -4.74 28.09 15.41
CA ASP A 554 -4.33 29.20 16.29
C ASP A 554 -4.37 28.78 17.77
N GLU A 555 -5.31 27.91 18.15
CA GLU A 555 -5.31 27.30 19.49
C GLU A 555 -4.32 26.12 19.58
N LEU A 556 -4.36 25.24 18.59
CA LEU A 556 -3.61 23.99 18.57
C LEU A 556 -2.09 24.22 18.63
N GLY A 557 -1.58 25.17 17.83
CA GLY A 557 -0.15 25.40 17.67
C GLY A 557 0.56 25.79 18.98
N PRO A 558 0.14 26.87 19.66
CA PRO A 558 0.68 27.27 20.96
C PRO A 558 0.55 26.16 22.02
N LYS A 559 -0.57 25.43 22.02
CA LYS A 559 -0.82 24.34 22.97
C LYS A 559 0.17 23.20 22.79
N LEU A 560 0.38 22.72 21.56
CA LEU A 560 1.37 21.69 21.26
C LEU A 560 2.80 22.15 21.57
N LYS A 561 3.18 23.37 21.18
CA LYS A 561 4.51 23.93 21.49
C LYS A 561 4.77 23.97 22.99
N LYS A 562 3.78 24.38 23.78
CA LYS A 562 3.85 24.39 25.23
C LYS A 562 3.96 22.96 25.79
N THR A 563 3.13 22.03 25.31
CA THR A 563 3.13 20.63 25.76
C THR A 563 4.44 19.93 25.47
N PHE A 564 5.08 20.18 24.32
CA PHE A 564 6.35 19.55 23.93
C PHE A 564 7.60 20.31 24.42
N SER A 565 7.42 21.45 25.08
CA SER A 565 8.52 22.29 25.53
C SER A 565 9.44 21.53 26.51
N GLY A 566 10.75 21.54 26.23
CA GLY A 566 11.77 20.90 27.06
C GLY A 566 11.89 19.38 26.88
N ALA A 567 11.03 18.74 26.10
CA ALA A 567 11.14 17.33 25.75
C ALA A 567 12.03 17.14 24.50
N ASN A 568 12.77 16.03 24.46
CA ASN A 568 13.55 15.62 23.28
C ASN A 568 12.92 14.44 22.55
N PHE A 569 11.90 13.81 23.14
CA PHE A 569 11.18 12.68 22.58
C PHE A 569 9.67 12.81 22.83
N TYR A 570 8.87 12.95 21.78
CA TYR A 570 7.43 13.24 21.90
C TYR A 570 6.63 12.83 20.66
N PRO A 571 5.29 12.81 20.72
CA PRO A 571 4.44 12.41 19.59
C PRO A 571 4.66 13.24 18.31
N ASP A 572 4.71 12.55 17.18
CA ASP A 572 4.92 13.13 15.85
C ASP A 572 3.61 13.20 15.06
N PHE A 573 3.07 14.42 14.91
CA PHE A 573 1.90 14.75 14.10
C PHE A 573 2.28 15.32 12.72
N SER A 574 3.54 15.19 12.31
CA SER A 574 4.05 15.84 11.09
C SER A 574 3.36 15.34 9.82
N ARG A 575 2.93 14.07 9.78
CA ARG A 575 2.16 13.49 8.67
C ARG A 575 0.71 13.97 8.65
N ASP A 576 0.08 14.17 9.80
CA ASP A 576 -1.26 14.74 9.86
C ASP A 576 -1.25 16.18 9.37
N MET A 577 -0.31 16.98 9.87
CA MET A 577 -0.10 18.35 9.42
C MET A 577 0.34 18.44 7.94
N GLU A 578 1.06 17.43 7.43
CA GLU A 578 1.35 17.31 5.99
C GLU A 578 0.05 17.21 5.18
N ARG A 579 -0.86 16.29 5.55
CA ARG A 579 -2.15 16.09 4.86
C ARG A 579 -2.97 17.37 4.85
N VAL A 580 -3.12 18.02 6.01
CA VAL A 580 -3.89 19.26 6.12
C VAL A 580 -3.21 20.42 5.38
N GLY A 581 -1.88 20.53 5.47
CA GLY A 581 -1.14 21.58 4.77
C GLY A 581 -1.26 21.48 3.25
N TYR A 582 -1.20 20.26 2.69
CA TYR A 582 -1.40 20.03 1.25
C TYR A 582 -2.85 20.19 0.82
N TYR A 583 -3.83 19.84 1.67
CA TYR A 583 -5.25 20.15 1.42
C TYR A 583 -5.45 21.63 1.09
N TYR A 584 -4.94 22.53 1.95
CA TYR A 584 -5.04 23.96 1.71
C TYR A 584 -4.17 24.43 0.54
N LEU A 585 -2.98 23.86 0.37
CA LEU A 585 -2.10 24.23 -0.74
C LEU A 585 -2.78 23.98 -2.10
N TRP A 586 -3.40 22.82 -2.26
CA TRP A 586 -4.05 22.43 -3.52
C TRP A 586 -5.37 23.15 -3.77
N LYS A 587 -6.01 23.68 -2.73
CA LYS A 587 -7.14 24.62 -2.83
C LYS A 587 -6.72 26.07 -3.08
N ASP A 588 -5.41 26.32 -3.22
CA ASP A 588 -4.83 27.66 -3.35
C ASP A 588 -5.08 28.56 -2.12
N GLU A 589 -5.38 27.97 -0.97
CA GLU A 589 -5.49 28.64 0.33
C GLU A 589 -4.10 28.76 0.99
N ILE A 590 -3.23 29.51 0.33
CA ILE A 590 -1.78 29.55 0.61
C ILE A 590 -1.46 29.92 2.07
N GLN A 591 -2.18 30.87 2.66
CA GLN A 591 -1.89 31.33 4.03
C GLN A 591 -2.16 30.23 5.06
N ASN A 592 -3.25 29.48 4.89
CA ASN A 592 -3.59 28.35 5.76
C ASN A 592 -2.52 27.24 5.64
N SER A 593 -2.12 26.93 4.40
CA SER A 593 -1.07 25.96 4.12
C SER A 593 0.28 26.35 4.77
N LEU A 594 0.74 27.59 4.55
CA LEU A 594 1.99 28.09 5.11
C LEU A 594 1.95 28.13 6.64
N LYS A 595 0.83 28.50 7.25
CA LYS A 595 0.65 28.48 8.71
C LYS A 595 0.88 27.07 9.27
N ILE A 596 0.26 26.06 8.66
CA ILE A 596 0.38 24.66 9.09
C ILE A 596 1.79 24.12 8.87
N PHE A 597 2.38 24.33 7.69
CA PHE A 597 3.74 23.86 7.42
C PHE A 597 4.80 24.55 8.29
N ASN A 598 4.61 25.83 8.63
CA ASN A 598 5.48 26.51 9.59
C ASN A 598 5.34 25.95 11.00
N LEU A 599 4.11 25.72 11.47
CA LEU A 599 3.88 25.08 12.77
C LEU A 599 4.54 23.70 12.81
N ASN A 600 4.35 22.88 11.77
CA ASN A 600 4.93 21.56 11.63
C ASN A 600 6.47 21.62 11.71
N ARG A 601 7.10 22.54 10.97
CA ARG A 601 8.56 22.78 11.05
C ARG A 601 9.02 23.20 12.44
N GLU A 602 8.25 24.01 13.14
CA GLU A 602 8.60 24.51 14.47
C GLU A 602 8.49 23.43 15.55
N LEU A 603 7.50 22.55 15.42
CA LEU A 603 7.35 21.39 16.29
C LEU A 603 8.41 20.33 15.99
N TYR A 604 8.80 20.13 14.73
CA TYR A 604 9.69 19.04 14.32
C TYR A 604 10.92 19.53 13.50
N PRO A 605 11.76 20.41 14.07
CA PRO A 605 12.76 21.19 13.32
C PRO A 605 13.91 20.39 12.70
N ASN A 606 14.14 19.16 13.18
CA ASN A 606 15.18 18.26 12.68
C ASN A 606 14.61 17.07 11.88
N SER A 607 13.32 17.11 11.51
CA SER A 607 12.73 16.15 10.59
C SER A 607 12.83 16.64 9.14
N PRO A 608 13.23 15.80 8.18
CA PRO A 608 13.22 16.17 6.76
C PRO A 608 11.82 16.49 6.22
N LEU A 609 10.76 15.85 6.75
CA LEU A 609 9.40 15.94 6.23
C LEU A 609 8.77 17.35 6.35
N PRO A 610 8.70 17.97 7.55
CA PRO A 610 8.20 19.33 7.67
C PRO A 610 8.99 20.35 6.85
N LEU A 611 10.31 20.18 6.76
CA LEU A 611 11.18 21.05 5.97
C LEU A 611 10.87 20.95 4.47
N SER A 612 10.74 19.73 3.93
CA SER A 612 10.40 19.52 2.52
C SER A 612 8.99 20.01 2.20
N ASN A 613 8.03 19.87 3.12
CA ASN A 613 6.65 20.30 2.90
C ASN A 613 6.53 21.83 2.87
N LEU A 614 7.20 22.52 3.79
CA LEU A 614 7.30 23.98 3.71
C LEU A 614 8.05 24.44 2.45
N ALA A 615 9.11 23.72 2.04
CA ALA A 615 9.81 24.00 0.80
C ALA A 615 8.90 23.83 -0.42
N ALA A 616 8.05 22.81 -0.43
CA ALA A 616 7.08 22.57 -1.49
C ALA A 616 6.06 23.71 -1.60
N ALA A 617 5.57 24.22 -0.46
CA ALA A 617 4.70 25.39 -0.45
C ALA A 617 5.42 26.65 -0.97
N TYR A 618 6.69 26.86 -0.61
CA TYR A 618 7.46 27.97 -1.17
C TYR A 618 7.73 27.83 -2.67
N ILE A 619 7.93 26.62 -3.19
CA ILE A 619 7.94 26.41 -4.64
C ILE A 619 6.60 26.78 -5.26
N TRP A 620 5.50 26.34 -4.64
CA TRP A 620 4.15 26.63 -5.14
C TRP A 620 3.86 28.14 -5.25
N THR A 621 4.43 28.95 -4.35
CA THR A 621 4.30 30.41 -4.33
C THR A 621 5.39 31.15 -5.10
N GLY A 622 6.34 30.44 -5.72
CA GLY A 622 7.46 31.04 -6.46
C GLY A 622 8.61 31.57 -5.59
N SER A 623 8.64 31.27 -4.30
CA SER A 623 9.70 31.63 -3.35
C SER A 623 10.88 30.66 -3.42
N VAL A 624 11.54 30.62 -4.57
CA VAL A 624 12.52 29.56 -4.94
C VAL A 624 13.73 29.49 -4.00
N GLU A 625 14.29 30.63 -3.59
CA GLU A 625 15.49 30.67 -2.73
C GLU A 625 15.24 30.00 -1.37
N GLU A 626 14.09 30.28 -0.77
CA GLU A 626 13.72 29.70 0.53
C GLU A 626 13.38 28.22 0.43
N ALA A 627 12.70 27.82 -0.65
CA ALA A 627 12.50 26.42 -0.94
C ALA A 627 13.82 25.66 -1.09
N GLN A 628 14.77 26.21 -1.86
CA GLN A 628 16.08 25.60 -2.08
C GLN A 628 16.84 25.41 -0.77
N LYS A 629 16.85 26.42 0.10
CA LYS A 629 17.47 26.35 1.42
C LYS A 629 16.87 25.24 2.28
N LEU A 630 15.55 25.14 2.31
CA LEU A 630 14.84 24.12 3.09
C LEU A 630 15.04 22.70 2.54
N PHE A 631 14.95 22.50 1.22
CA PHE A 631 15.23 21.20 0.59
C PHE A 631 16.67 20.75 0.83
N LYS A 632 17.66 21.65 0.74
CA LYS A 632 19.06 21.35 1.08
C LYS A 632 19.20 20.93 2.53
N LYS A 633 18.53 21.63 3.46
CA LYS A 633 18.54 21.27 4.88
C LYS A 633 17.91 19.90 5.11
N ALA A 634 16.74 19.63 4.53
CA ALA A 634 16.04 18.35 4.64
C ALA A 634 16.91 17.18 4.09
N PHE A 635 17.53 17.39 2.93
CA PHE A 635 18.40 16.41 2.30
C PHE A 635 19.68 16.16 3.11
N ALA A 636 20.26 17.19 3.74
CA ALA A 636 21.43 17.03 4.60
C ALA A 636 21.13 16.24 5.88
N LEU A 637 19.91 16.37 6.44
CA LEU A 637 19.48 15.62 7.62
C LEU A 637 19.36 14.12 7.32
N ASN A 638 18.69 13.77 6.21
CA ASN A 638 18.57 12.38 5.77
C ASN A 638 18.29 12.31 4.26
N PRO A 639 19.33 12.08 3.42
CA PRO A 639 19.18 12.05 1.97
C PRO A 639 18.39 10.82 1.47
N ASP A 640 18.19 9.82 2.33
CA ASP A 640 17.38 8.64 2.05
C ASP A 640 15.91 8.81 2.50
N HIS A 641 15.54 9.96 3.10
CA HIS A 641 14.18 10.18 3.57
C HIS A 641 13.19 10.26 2.38
N PRO A 642 12.01 9.60 2.43
CA PRO A 642 11.07 9.59 1.30
C PRO A 642 10.66 10.98 0.81
N SER A 643 10.50 11.94 1.72
CA SER A 643 10.03 13.31 1.41
C SER A 643 11.03 14.17 0.61
N VAL A 644 12.30 13.76 0.54
CA VAL A 644 13.31 14.42 -0.32
C VAL A 644 13.70 13.55 -1.50
N SER A 645 13.02 12.43 -1.73
CA SER A 645 13.31 11.52 -2.83
C SER A 645 12.94 12.10 -4.19
N LEU A 646 13.61 11.66 -5.26
CA LEU A 646 13.23 12.02 -6.63
C LEU A 646 11.77 11.67 -6.97
N ASN A 647 11.18 10.66 -6.32
CA ASN A 647 9.76 10.38 -6.52
C ASN A 647 8.88 11.51 -5.98
N GLU A 648 9.25 12.09 -4.84
CA GLU A 648 8.51 13.20 -4.27
C GLU A 648 8.63 14.47 -5.10
N PHE A 649 9.84 14.76 -5.60
CA PHE A 649 10.03 15.85 -6.58
C PHE A 649 9.15 15.68 -7.83
N ARG A 650 8.97 14.44 -8.32
CA ARG A 650 8.06 14.16 -9.45
C ARG A 650 6.59 14.32 -9.07
N ASN A 651 6.20 13.91 -7.87
CA ASN A 651 4.84 14.07 -7.37
C ASN A 651 4.49 15.57 -7.31
N LEU A 652 5.33 16.37 -6.63
CA LEU A 652 5.15 17.82 -6.55
C LEU A 652 5.14 18.47 -7.94
N GLY A 653 6.04 18.06 -8.83
CA GLY A 653 6.05 18.50 -10.23
C GLY A 653 4.72 18.26 -10.97
N ARG A 654 4.08 17.10 -10.73
CA ARG A 654 2.76 16.78 -11.31
C ARG A 654 1.65 17.68 -10.75
N HIS A 655 1.68 17.99 -9.45
CA HIS A 655 0.72 18.92 -8.86
C HIS A 655 0.90 20.34 -9.43
N LEU A 656 2.13 20.81 -9.59
CA LEU A 656 2.43 22.10 -10.23
C LEU A 656 1.98 22.12 -11.71
N GLU A 657 2.16 21.02 -12.44
CA GLU A 657 1.69 20.88 -13.82
C GLU A 657 0.16 20.98 -13.89
N ASN A 658 -0.54 20.29 -13.00
CA ASN A 658 -2.00 20.36 -12.87
C ASN A 658 -2.47 21.78 -12.53
N ALA A 659 -1.68 22.52 -11.75
CA ALA A 659 -1.92 23.94 -11.43
C ALA A 659 -1.40 24.91 -12.51
N LYS A 660 -0.88 24.41 -13.65
CA LYS A 660 -0.31 25.20 -14.75
C LYS A 660 0.85 26.14 -14.33
N LYS A 661 1.60 25.75 -13.29
CA LYS A 661 2.73 26.48 -12.70
C LYS A 661 4.08 26.10 -13.33
N LEU A 662 4.27 26.46 -14.60
CA LEU A 662 5.43 26.01 -15.39
C LEU A 662 6.78 26.57 -14.87
N LYS A 663 6.82 27.81 -14.36
CA LYS A 663 8.06 28.43 -13.86
C LYS A 663 8.57 27.70 -12.62
N GLU A 664 7.63 27.32 -11.76
CA GLU A 664 7.85 26.61 -10.51
C GLU A 664 8.34 25.18 -10.75
N ILE A 665 7.86 24.52 -11.82
CA ILE A 665 8.39 23.21 -12.25
C ILE A 665 9.88 23.32 -12.60
N PHE A 666 10.30 24.35 -13.35
CA PHE A 666 11.72 24.53 -13.68
C PHE A 666 12.56 24.81 -12.43
N ALA A 667 12.07 25.65 -11.52
CA ALA A 667 12.74 25.88 -10.24
C ALA A 667 12.90 24.59 -9.41
N LEU A 668 11.84 23.77 -9.35
CA LEU A 668 11.87 22.48 -8.65
C LEU A 668 12.89 21.51 -9.28
N VAL A 669 12.94 21.47 -10.61
CA VAL A 669 13.91 20.68 -11.38
C VAL A 669 15.34 21.12 -11.09
N GLU A 670 15.61 22.43 -11.03
CA GLU A 670 16.94 22.96 -10.71
C GLU A 670 17.39 22.55 -9.30
N ILE A 671 16.51 22.67 -8.30
CA ILE A 671 16.78 22.20 -6.94
C ILE A 671 17.08 20.71 -6.93
N ALA A 672 16.24 19.90 -7.58
CA ALA A 672 16.44 18.45 -7.64
C ALA A 672 17.76 18.07 -8.34
N LEU A 673 18.20 18.82 -9.36
CA LEU A 673 19.47 18.61 -10.04
C LEU A 673 20.67 18.90 -9.14
N GLU A 674 20.57 19.87 -8.24
CA GLU A 674 21.60 20.15 -7.24
C GLU A 674 21.70 19.04 -6.20
N LEU A 675 20.58 18.47 -5.78
CA LEU A 675 20.56 17.37 -4.81
C LEU A 675 20.97 16.02 -5.42
N TYR A 676 20.66 15.81 -6.70
CA TYR A 676 20.90 14.56 -7.43
C TYR A 676 21.78 14.72 -8.69
N PRO A 677 22.96 15.36 -8.61
CA PRO A 677 23.72 15.75 -9.79
C PRO A 677 24.28 14.57 -10.58
N LYS A 678 24.38 13.39 -9.96
CA LYS A 678 24.93 12.16 -10.57
C LYS A 678 23.85 11.19 -11.08
N ASN A 679 22.57 11.55 -11.04
CA ASN A 679 21.50 10.67 -11.50
C ASN A 679 21.27 10.81 -13.02
N ALA A 680 21.82 9.90 -13.80
CA ALA A 680 21.73 9.93 -15.27
C ALA A 680 20.29 9.91 -15.81
N GLN A 681 19.42 9.11 -15.20
CA GLN A 681 18.02 8.99 -15.62
C GLN A 681 17.27 10.29 -15.37
N PHE A 682 17.53 10.94 -14.23
CA PHE A 682 16.93 12.23 -13.92
C PHE A 682 17.38 13.32 -14.90
N HIS A 683 18.66 13.37 -15.28
CA HIS A 683 19.12 14.29 -16.34
C HIS A 683 18.41 14.05 -17.68
N LYS A 684 18.06 12.80 -18.02
CA LYS A 684 17.26 12.49 -19.21
C LYS A 684 15.84 13.02 -19.09
N GLU A 685 15.18 12.79 -17.94
CA GLU A 685 13.82 13.29 -17.69
C GLU A 685 13.76 14.83 -17.78
N VAL A 686 14.77 15.52 -17.24
CA VAL A 686 14.90 16.98 -17.39
C VAL A 686 15.06 17.39 -18.85
N ALA A 687 15.84 16.65 -19.64
CA ALA A 687 15.98 16.91 -21.06
C ALA A 687 14.64 16.75 -21.81
N ASP A 688 13.82 15.77 -21.44
CA ASP A 688 12.48 15.59 -22.01
C ASP A 688 11.57 16.79 -21.71
N ILE A 689 11.61 17.32 -20.48
CA ILE A 689 10.83 18.50 -20.08
C ILE A 689 11.25 19.73 -20.89
N TYR A 690 12.56 19.96 -21.06
CA TYR A 690 13.06 21.06 -21.91
C TYR A 690 12.68 20.87 -23.38
N LEU A 691 12.68 19.63 -23.87
CA LEU A 691 12.30 19.34 -25.25
C LEU A 691 10.80 19.60 -25.49
N ALA A 692 9.95 19.14 -24.59
CA ALA A 692 8.49 19.31 -24.66
C ALA A 692 8.06 20.78 -24.57
N THR A 693 8.88 21.63 -23.93
CA THR A 693 8.64 23.08 -23.82
C THR A 693 9.36 23.89 -24.92
N GLY A 694 9.91 23.24 -25.94
CA GLY A 694 10.56 23.89 -27.08
C GLY A 694 11.98 24.41 -26.81
N GLN A 695 12.53 24.21 -25.60
CA GLN A 695 13.89 24.60 -25.22
C GLN A 695 14.94 23.58 -25.71
N LYS A 696 14.99 23.39 -27.03
CA LYS A 696 15.81 22.37 -27.71
C LYS A 696 17.30 22.39 -27.34
N GLU A 697 17.88 23.58 -27.17
CA GLU A 697 19.30 23.71 -26.80
C GLU A 697 19.58 23.18 -25.38
N LYS A 698 18.74 23.57 -24.40
CA LYS A 698 18.84 23.06 -23.03
C LYS A 698 18.60 21.56 -22.99
N ALA A 699 17.61 21.06 -23.73
CA ALA A 699 17.36 19.63 -23.87
C ALA A 699 18.62 18.89 -24.35
N GLY A 700 19.29 19.40 -25.38
CA GLY A 700 20.54 18.86 -25.90
C GLY A 700 21.66 18.81 -24.85
N ILE A 701 21.82 19.84 -24.02
CA ILE A 701 22.80 19.88 -22.92
C ILE A 701 22.51 18.75 -21.92
N PHE A 702 21.26 18.58 -21.51
CA PHE A 702 20.88 17.58 -20.51
C PHE A 702 20.93 16.15 -21.05
N TYR A 703 20.56 15.89 -22.32
CA TYR A 703 20.80 14.58 -22.93
C TYR A 703 22.29 14.22 -22.97
N LYS A 704 23.17 15.17 -23.30
CA LYS A 704 24.63 14.96 -23.25
C LYS A 704 25.11 14.65 -21.83
N LYS A 705 24.63 15.37 -20.82
CA LYS A 705 24.95 15.10 -19.41
C LYS A 705 24.47 13.70 -18.98
N ALA A 706 23.24 13.33 -19.34
CA ALA A 706 22.68 12.01 -19.08
C ALA A 706 23.54 10.90 -19.70
N LEU A 707 23.94 11.05 -20.96
CA LEU A 707 24.80 10.09 -21.67
C LEU A 707 26.23 10.05 -21.13
N LYS A 708 26.76 11.18 -20.63
CA LYS A 708 28.05 11.20 -19.94
C LYS A 708 28.02 10.38 -18.65
N LEU A 709 26.92 10.47 -17.89
CA LEU A 709 26.74 9.72 -16.65
C LEU A 709 26.37 8.25 -16.91
N ASN A 710 25.61 7.97 -17.96
CA ASN A 710 25.24 6.63 -18.39
C ASN A 710 25.14 6.55 -19.92
N PRO A 711 26.19 6.07 -20.61
CA PRO A 711 26.21 5.94 -22.07
C PRO A 711 25.18 4.96 -22.64
N LYS A 712 24.56 4.12 -21.80
CA LYS A 712 23.60 3.08 -22.21
C LYS A 712 22.16 3.61 -22.38
N LEU A 713 21.91 4.90 -22.13
CA LEU A 713 20.58 5.52 -22.30
C LEU A 713 20.22 5.70 -23.78
N LYS A 714 19.73 4.63 -24.41
CA LYS A 714 19.41 4.58 -25.85
C LYS A 714 18.45 5.69 -26.29
N GLU A 715 17.42 5.98 -25.49
CA GLU A 715 16.44 7.02 -25.83
C GLU A 715 17.06 8.42 -25.82
N ALA A 716 17.90 8.73 -24.83
CA ALA A 716 18.63 9.99 -24.77
C ALA A 716 19.54 10.17 -25.98
N LYS A 717 20.21 9.10 -26.42
CA LYS A 717 21.03 9.10 -27.64
C LYS A 717 20.19 9.40 -28.88
N ARG A 718 19.06 8.70 -29.07
CA ARG A 718 18.14 8.92 -30.20
C ARG A 718 17.62 10.35 -30.25
N LYS A 719 17.09 10.88 -29.14
CA LYS A 719 16.56 12.25 -29.08
C LYS A 719 17.63 13.31 -29.31
N LEU A 720 18.86 13.08 -28.83
CA LEU A 720 19.98 13.98 -29.10
C LEU A 720 20.40 13.98 -30.59
N GLU A 721 20.37 12.82 -31.24
CA GLU A 721 20.62 12.72 -32.69
C GLU A 721 19.52 13.42 -33.52
N GLU A 722 18.25 13.29 -33.12
CA GLU A 722 17.12 13.99 -33.74
C GLU A 722 17.27 15.51 -33.65
N LEU A 723 17.61 16.03 -32.47
CA LEU A 723 17.92 17.46 -32.27
C LEU A 723 19.08 17.93 -33.16
N GLY A 724 20.10 17.09 -33.37
CA GLY A 724 21.22 17.39 -34.26
C GLY A 724 20.86 17.41 -35.74
N LYS A 725 19.92 16.56 -36.18
CA LYS A 725 19.43 16.49 -37.56
C LYS A 725 18.56 17.70 -37.92
N GLU A 726 17.74 18.18 -36.99
CA GLU A 726 16.96 19.41 -37.19
C GLU A 726 17.86 20.65 -37.34
N LYS A 727 18.94 20.74 -36.55
CA LYS A 727 19.90 21.85 -36.65
C LYS A 727 20.59 21.92 -38.02
N LYS A 728 20.83 20.76 -38.65
CA LYS A 728 21.39 20.64 -40.02
C LYS A 728 20.38 20.91 -41.15
N LYS A 729 19.07 20.97 -40.87
CA LYS A 729 18.03 21.33 -41.86
C LYS A 729 17.72 22.82 -41.89
N LEU A 730 18.18 23.59 -40.90
CA LEU A 730 17.94 25.02 -40.72
C LEU A 730 19.20 25.87 -41.02
N THR A 731 20.32 25.22 -41.34
CA THR A 731 21.59 25.79 -41.80
C THR A 731 21.86 25.26 -43.19
#